data_AF-A0ABD8B768-F1
#
_entry.id   AF-A0ABD8B768-F1
#
_cell.length_a   1.000
_cell.length_b   1.000
_cell.length_c   1.000
_cell.angle_alpha   90.00
_cell.angle_beta   90.00
_cell.angle_gamma   90.00
#
_symmetry.space_group_name_H-M   'P 1'
#
loop_
_entity.id
_entity.type
_entity.pdbx_description
1 polymer ?
#
loop_
_entity_poly.entity_id
_entity_poly.type
_entity_poly.pdbx_seq_one_letter_code
_entity_poly.pdbx_strand_id
1 'polypeptide(L)'
;MSAHDFLLHNQPTASTVRVLWYLHTFFQEKMWQDGLAFERELRACRLDYSPESLCRIDDLLRGLRESGRVADADAFFGEMANQNFLSLLAFYCGELVGRTRRQAAVWLSYDALAGSDPEAAAAYPPALWTDFLAEFRNYDGSRTLYFPLKSLCGALFGNTDETDVLRAAAALMPPDAPAQTPAADVPPQSLDFSIRHALSATDAAHLPYLQMLAPCGSANEPLSLQLDALGTLYRQGRVVWAAAVEAAPSLAESGNTRSAAVEVVYDPSGRTDTETLRQAARSLAVLKHADDEAEEGADDAADAADADGASPAAPRPRTSPFHRIPSMVSHMPLQTATLFVWLPHLPDGVLRLPVFPILIDESTRAVTLLPARYWAHTQHYRDWLECADPKVPAETAPAFAALLADEPDFWRDYPELVRPLREEVPDLGQFPEPYAAADSKLGRRLVKNYRTAAQSTYPRFAEDLPAESDIAACAAQLHNGEANTFPERIEKYARLRLADFGATLMELADPAANRLLNRQALPHAAEMLKRDPPPDAYQCARFVHGLMRQSQTNSTAAVYLAYLYAVGRFVPQSLCEAAAWAHQAADAGDWRATKLLADILLAAPHAAPELYYETVSNDTYVILSDLKEAGLSTKEIEQQKKAFLGNRQAVMETVRRQLLRAGEQGDPTAQVRLQQLIDTEAMPAEAADARYTGIKNWLAIYAERSDQPDPAPLVDSSTLLKKPSADNTADLAPPRRKLRRLLLLLALLASLLWWASLQQGWNLHHIKQHLLGLWQSLPK
;
A
#
# COMPACT_ATOMS: atom_id res chain seq x y z
N MET A 1 5.66 18.06 -23.13
CA MET A 1 5.50 19.48 -22.69
C MET A 1 6.87 20.04 -22.31
N SER A 2 7.17 21.31 -22.64
CA SER A 2 8.34 21.98 -22.06
C SER A 2 8.31 21.86 -20.54
N ALA A 3 9.48 21.87 -19.89
CA ALA A 3 9.72 21.90 -18.45
C ALA A 3 9.02 23.09 -17.75
N HIS A 4 7.69 23.11 -17.76
CA HIS A 4 6.86 24.08 -17.07
C HIS A 4 6.50 23.48 -15.72
N ASP A 5 6.94 24.12 -14.66
CA ASP A 5 6.74 23.65 -13.29
C ASP A 5 5.29 23.89 -12.85
N PHE A 6 4.40 22.95 -13.17
CA PHE A 6 2.98 23.05 -12.84
C PHE A 6 2.71 23.13 -11.32
N LEU A 7 3.67 22.73 -10.47
CA LEU A 7 3.58 22.85 -9.02
C LEU A 7 3.83 24.28 -8.52
N LEU A 8 4.24 25.21 -9.39
CA LEU A 8 4.34 26.64 -9.09
C LEU A 8 3.20 27.47 -9.69
N HIS A 9 2.35 26.85 -10.51
CA HIS A 9 1.30 27.55 -11.23
C HIS A 9 -0.10 27.19 -10.71
N ASN A 10 -0.99 28.19 -10.68
CA ASN A 10 -2.36 28.06 -10.20
C ASN A 10 -2.45 27.52 -8.75
N GLN A 11 -1.48 27.88 -7.92
CA GLN A 11 -1.38 27.40 -6.54
C GLN A 11 -2.33 28.16 -5.61
N PRO A 12 -3.04 27.47 -4.70
CA PRO A 12 -3.73 28.15 -3.62
C PRO A 12 -2.71 28.83 -2.69
N THR A 13 -3.14 29.93 -2.09
CA THR A 13 -2.30 30.77 -1.23
C THR A 13 -2.90 30.90 0.16
N ALA A 14 -2.11 31.39 1.11
CA ALA A 14 -2.62 31.77 2.43
C ALA A 14 -3.76 32.80 2.34
N SER A 15 -3.70 33.72 1.37
CA SER A 15 -4.81 34.66 1.09
C SER A 15 -6.07 33.94 0.65
N THR A 16 -5.96 32.87 -0.15
CA THR A 16 -7.10 32.04 -0.58
C THR A 16 -7.79 31.38 0.61
N VAL A 17 -7.00 30.82 1.55
CA VAL A 17 -7.52 30.25 2.80
C VAL A 17 -8.25 31.31 3.63
N ARG A 18 -7.67 32.52 3.75
CA ARG A 18 -8.30 33.63 4.47
C ARG A 18 -9.64 34.01 3.84
N VAL A 19 -9.71 34.18 2.52
CA VAL A 19 -10.94 34.50 1.79
C VAL A 19 -12.04 33.49 2.11
N LEU A 20 -11.72 32.19 1.99
CA LEU A 20 -12.69 31.13 2.20
C LEU A 20 -13.16 31.07 3.66
N TRP A 21 -12.28 31.34 4.62
CA TRP A 21 -12.64 31.46 6.03
C TRP A 21 -13.61 32.61 6.30
N TYR A 22 -13.37 33.81 5.76
CA TYR A 22 -14.26 34.97 5.91
C TYR A 22 -15.66 34.67 5.39
N LEU A 23 -15.74 34.15 4.16
CA LEU A 23 -17.01 33.84 3.52
C LEU A 23 -17.74 32.73 4.29
N HIS A 24 -17.04 31.65 4.64
CA HIS A 24 -17.62 30.56 5.41
C HIS A 24 -18.16 31.03 6.77
N THR A 25 -17.43 31.90 7.48
CA THR A 25 -17.84 32.48 8.77
C THR A 25 -19.12 33.29 8.64
N PHE A 26 -19.21 34.14 7.61
CA PHE A 26 -20.41 34.93 7.34
C PHE A 26 -21.63 34.06 6.99
N PHE A 27 -21.46 33.13 6.05
CA PHE A 27 -22.54 32.26 5.54
C PHE A 27 -23.04 31.24 6.56
N GLN A 28 -22.22 30.87 7.55
CA GLN A 28 -22.64 29.99 8.66
C GLN A 28 -23.11 30.74 9.90
N GLU A 29 -23.22 32.07 9.84
CA GLU A 29 -23.66 32.91 10.97
C GLU A 29 -22.83 32.70 12.25
N LYS A 30 -21.52 32.47 12.11
CA LYS A 30 -20.60 32.33 13.23
C LYS A 30 -20.25 33.70 13.82
N MET A 31 -19.89 33.72 15.11
CA MET A 31 -19.46 34.95 15.79
C MET A 31 -18.10 35.44 15.28
N TRP A 32 -17.99 36.76 15.06
CA TRP A 32 -16.75 37.44 14.72
C TRP A 32 -16.01 37.85 15.99
N GLN A 33 -14.79 37.34 16.20
CA GLN A 33 -14.00 37.67 17.40
C GLN A 33 -13.68 39.17 17.48
N ASP A 34 -13.34 39.79 16.34
CA ASP A 34 -12.99 41.21 16.24
C ASP A 34 -14.13 42.10 15.72
N GLY A 35 -15.36 41.55 15.68
CA GLY A 35 -16.55 42.24 15.17
C GLY A 35 -16.65 42.35 13.64
N LEU A 36 -17.86 42.65 13.18
CA LEU A 36 -18.19 42.91 11.77
C LEU A 36 -19.07 44.17 11.69
N ALA A 37 -18.54 45.24 11.09
CA ALA A 37 -19.29 46.47 10.94
C ALA A 37 -20.46 46.30 9.96
N PHE A 38 -21.56 47.01 10.21
CA PHE A 38 -22.76 47.03 9.37
C PHE A 38 -23.34 45.64 9.06
N GLU A 39 -23.16 44.66 9.96
CA GLU A 39 -23.56 43.27 9.72
C GLU A 39 -25.05 43.13 9.39
N ARG A 40 -25.92 43.89 10.08
CA ARG A 40 -27.37 43.85 9.84
C ARG A 40 -27.71 44.31 8.42
N GLU A 41 -27.12 45.42 8.00
CA GLU A 41 -27.29 45.98 6.67
C GLU A 41 -26.69 45.06 5.59
N LEU A 42 -25.55 44.43 5.87
CA LEU A 42 -24.92 43.46 4.97
C LEU A 42 -25.77 42.20 4.79
N ARG A 43 -26.35 41.66 5.87
CA ARG A 43 -27.30 40.53 5.78
C ARG A 43 -28.56 40.88 4.99
N ALA A 44 -29.02 42.13 5.06
CA ALA A 44 -30.14 42.62 4.26
C ALA A 44 -29.83 42.64 2.75
N CYS A 45 -28.55 42.70 2.36
CA CYS A 45 -28.12 42.61 0.96
C CYS A 45 -28.26 41.20 0.38
N ARG A 46 -28.61 40.16 1.16
CA ARG A 46 -28.82 38.78 0.68
C ARG A 46 -27.73 38.33 -0.30
N LEU A 47 -26.52 38.17 0.21
CA LEU A 47 -25.37 37.75 -0.59
C LEU A 47 -25.60 36.31 -1.11
N ASP A 48 -26.11 36.15 -2.32
CA ASP A 48 -26.56 34.85 -2.89
C ASP A 48 -25.73 34.41 -4.11
N TYR A 49 -24.62 35.10 -4.36
CA TYR A 49 -23.78 34.99 -5.55
C TYR A 49 -24.53 35.20 -6.88
N SER A 50 -25.56 36.04 -6.91
CA SER A 50 -26.13 36.58 -8.15
C SER A 50 -25.48 37.94 -8.50
N PRO A 51 -25.39 38.34 -9.79
CA PRO A 51 -25.01 39.71 -10.14
C PRO A 51 -25.88 40.77 -9.46
N GLU A 52 -27.17 40.51 -9.25
CA GLU A 52 -28.08 41.42 -8.54
C GLU A 52 -27.68 41.68 -7.07
N SER A 53 -26.99 40.74 -6.44
CA SER A 53 -26.44 40.99 -5.10
C SER A 53 -25.39 42.10 -5.07
N LEU A 54 -24.65 42.33 -6.17
CA LEU A 54 -23.72 43.45 -6.28
C LEU A 54 -24.46 44.78 -6.36
N CYS A 55 -25.62 44.84 -7.04
CA CYS A 55 -26.48 46.04 -7.03
C CYS A 55 -26.86 46.42 -5.58
N ARG A 56 -27.21 45.42 -4.77
CA ARG A 56 -27.59 45.64 -3.37
C ARG A 56 -26.39 46.11 -2.52
N ILE A 57 -25.19 45.62 -2.83
CA ILE A 57 -23.94 46.12 -2.22
C ILE A 57 -23.69 47.57 -2.62
N ASP A 58 -23.84 47.93 -3.90
CA ASP A 58 -23.68 49.32 -4.37
C ASP A 58 -24.67 50.27 -3.67
N ASP A 59 -25.93 49.86 -3.53
CA ASP A 59 -26.94 50.64 -2.82
C ASP A 59 -26.60 50.81 -1.33
N LEU A 60 -26.08 49.77 -0.68
CA LEU A 60 -25.60 49.83 0.70
C LEU A 60 -24.45 50.84 0.84
N LEU A 61 -23.41 50.72 0.02
CA LEU A 61 -22.22 51.57 0.09
C LEU A 61 -22.57 53.04 -0.18
N ARG A 62 -23.44 53.29 -1.16
CA ARG A 62 -23.96 54.63 -1.46
C ARG A 62 -24.73 55.21 -0.27
N GLY A 63 -25.62 54.41 0.34
CA GLY A 63 -26.38 54.81 1.52
C GLY A 63 -25.49 55.12 2.73
N LEU A 64 -24.42 54.34 2.96
CA LEU A 64 -23.46 54.59 4.04
C LEU A 64 -22.72 55.92 3.84
N ARG A 65 -22.27 56.20 2.61
CA ARG A 65 -21.62 57.45 2.24
C ARG A 65 -22.55 58.65 2.42
N GLU A 66 -23.77 58.58 1.88
CA GLU A 66 -24.76 59.66 1.95
C GLU A 66 -25.25 59.94 3.37
N SER A 67 -25.28 58.92 4.24
CA SER A 67 -25.66 59.06 5.64
C SER A 67 -24.59 59.78 6.50
N GLY A 68 -23.40 60.02 5.98
CA GLY A 68 -22.28 60.64 6.71
C GLY A 68 -21.65 59.72 7.78
N ARG A 69 -22.03 58.44 7.82
CA ARG A 69 -21.46 57.43 8.74
C ARG A 69 -20.01 57.07 8.40
N VAL A 70 -19.56 57.43 7.20
CA VAL A 70 -18.19 57.22 6.71
C VAL A 70 -17.66 58.57 6.22
N ALA A 71 -16.95 59.29 7.09
CA ALA A 71 -16.51 60.66 6.83
C ALA A 71 -14.99 60.76 6.53
N ASP A 72 -14.19 59.88 7.11
CA ASP A 72 -12.74 59.84 6.96
C ASP A 72 -12.27 58.41 6.72
N ALA A 73 -11.47 58.22 5.67
CA ALA A 73 -10.97 56.91 5.28
C ALA A 73 -9.97 56.36 6.30
N ASP A 74 -9.05 57.19 6.79
CA ASP A 74 -8.02 56.75 7.74
C ASP A 74 -8.64 56.33 9.08
N ALA A 75 -9.59 57.11 9.59
CA ALA A 75 -10.37 56.74 10.79
C ALA A 75 -11.19 55.47 10.58
N PHE A 76 -11.81 55.30 9.41
CA PHE A 76 -12.61 54.11 9.09
C PHE A 76 -11.74 52.84 9.11
N PHE A 77 -10.55 52.90 8.53
CA PHE A 77 -9.61 51.77 8.51
C PHE A 77 -8.96 51.50 9.87
N GLY A 78 -8.94 52.47 10.79
CA GLY A 78 -8.43 52.25 12.15
C GLY A 78 -9.21 51.20 12.95
N GLU A 79 -10.46 50.92 12.58
CA GLU A 79 -11.32 49.94 13.26
C GLU A 79 -11.30 48.56 12.57
N MET A 80 -10.99 47.50 13.33
CA MET A 80 -10.92 46.14 12.81
C MET A 80 -12.26 45.65 12.22
N ALA A 81 -13.38 46.02 12.84
CA ALA A 81 -14.72 45.65 12.36
C ALA A 81 -15.02 46.21 10.95
N ASN A 82 -14.50 47.40 10.63
CA ASN A 82 -14.63 48.05 9.32
C ASN A 82 -13.71 47.40 8.27
N GLN A 83 -12.49 47.04 8.67
CA GLN A 83 -11.58 46.26 7.82
C GLN A 83 -12.19 44.90 7.46
N ASN A 84 -12.82 44.22 8.44
CA ASN A 84 -13.52 42.96 8.22
C ASN A 84 -14.71 43.10 7.25
N PHE A 85 -15.48 44.18 7.39
CA PHE A 85 -16.59 44.50 6.48
C PHE A 85 -16.12 44.64 5.02
N LEU A 86 -15.07 45.42 4.77
CA LEU A 86 -14.55 45.61 3.42
C LEU A 86 -13.88 44.36 2.86
N SER A 87 -13.13 43.63 3.69
CA SER A 87 -12.50 42.37 3.29
C SER A 87 -13.56 41.35 2.84
N LEU A 88 -14.63 41.19 3.64
CA LEU A 88 -15.73 40.28 3.31
C LEU A 88 -16.41 40.64 1.99
N LEU A 89 -16.70 41.92 1.75
CA LEU A 89 -17.26 42.39 0.48
C LEU A 89 -16.31 42.16 -0.70
N ALA A 90 -15.03 42.45 -0.52
CA ALA A 90 -14.01 42.25 -1.56
C ALA A 90 -13.92 40.78 -1.96
N PHE A 91 -13.83 39.90 -0.97
CA PHE A 91 -13.81 38.45 -1.13
C PHE A 91 -15.06 37.93 -1.82
N TYR A 92 -16.23 38.42 -1.43
CA TYR A 92 -17.49 38.07 -2.07
C TYR A 92 -17.52 38.46 -3.55
N CYS A 93 -17.08 39.68 -3.88
CA CYS A 93 -17.04 40.15 -5.27
C CYS A 93 -16.10 39.30 -6.13
N GLY A 94 -14.91 38.98 -5.63
CA GLY A 94 -13.95 38.12 -6.36
C GLY A 94 -14.48 36.70 -6.55
N GLU A 95 -15.09 36.09 -5.53
CA GLU A 95 -15.68 34.75 -5.67
C GLU A 95 -16.89 34.74 -6.62
N LEU A 96 -17.70 35.80 -6.65
CA LEU A 96 -18.80 35.93 -7.62
C LEU A 96 -18.28 35.98 -9.06
N VAL A 97 -17.22 36.76 -9.32
CA VAL A 97 -16.55 36.77 -10.63
C VAL A 97 -16.01 35.37 -10.97
N GLY A 98 -15.40 34.67 -10.01
CA GLY A 98 -14.95 33.30 -10.21
C GLY A 98 -16.06 32.31 -10.55
N ARG A 99 -17.19 32.37 -9.82
CA ARG A 99 -18.37 31.53 -10.08
C ARG A 99 -18.97 31.75 -11.46
N THR A 100 -19.12 33.01 -11.87
CA THR A 100 -19.65 33.34 -13.21
C THR A 100 -18.70 32.90 -14.33
N ARG A 101 -17.38 33.00 -14.11
CA ARG A 101 -16.34 32.48 -15.03
C ARG A 101 -16.16 30.97 -14.99
N ARG A 102 -16.77 30.27 -14.02
CA ARG A 102 -16.50 28.85 -13.69
C ARG A 102 -15.01 28.58 -13.47
N GLN A 103 -14.37 29.44 -12.68
CA GLN A 103 -12.94 29.37 -12.41
C GLN A 103 -12.65 29.83 -10.98
N ALA A 104 -11.86 29.05 -10.24
CA ALA A 104 -11.43 29.46 -8.91
C ALA A 104 -10.48 30.64 -8.98
N ALA A 105 -10.77 31.69 -8.21
CA ALA A 105 -9.89 32.81 -8.03
C ALA A 105 -8.67 32.39 -7.21
N VAL A 106 -7.48 32.70 -7.72
CA VAL A 106 -6.25 32.63 -6.92
C VAL A 106 -6.07 33.99 -6.26
N TRP A 107 -6.17 34.02 -4.93
CA TRP A 107 -6.06 35.26 -4.19
C TRP A 107 -4.60 35.57 -3.87
N LEU A 108 -4.16 36.80 -4.09
CA LEU A 108 -2.79 37.23 -3.79
C LEU A 108 -2.83 38.41 -2.82
N SER A 109 -1.84 38.46 -1.92
CA SER A 109 -1.50 39.71 -1.25
C SER A 109 -0.66 40.58 -2.18
N TYR A 110 -0.60 41.88 -1.89
CA TYR A 110 0.29 42.79 -2.62
C TYR A 110 1.74 42.28 -2.67
N ASP A 111 2.29 41.86 -1.53
CA ASP A 111 3.67 41.36 -1.44
C ASP A 111 3.88 40.11 -2.30
N ALA A 112 2.88 39.23 -2.37
CA ALA A 112 2.93 38.04 -3.23
C ALA A 112 2.90 38.40 -4.72
N LEU A 113 2.13 39.43 -5.10
CA LEU A 113 2.18 39.97 -6.46
C LEU A 113 3.55 40.57 -6.76
N ALA A 114 4.06 41.45 -5.88
CA ALA A 114 5.34 42.12 -6.07
C ALA A 114 6.53 41.15 -6.17
N GLY A 115 6.49 40.03 -5.43
CA GLY A 115 7.48 38.97 -5.53
C GLY A 115 7.39 38.13 -6.81
N SER A 116 6.19 37.94 -7.37
CA SER A 116 5.96 37.07 -8.53
C SER A 116 5.96 37.80 -9.87
N ASP A 117 5.49 39.05 -9.90
CA ASP A 117 5.41 39.91 -11.08
C ASP A 117 5.75 41.37 -10.70
N PRO A 118 7.05 41.72 -10.68
CA PRO A 118 7.50 43.07 -10.33
C PRO A 118 7.01 44.14 -11.31
N GLU A 119 6.78 43.80 -12.58
CA GLU A 119 6.28 44.74 -13.59
C GLU A 119 4.81 45.10 -13.33
N ALA A 120 3.98 44.10 -13.03
CA ALA A 120 2.59 44.34 -12.62
C ALA A 120 2.53 45.15 -11.32
N ALA A 121 3.37 44.86 -10.33
CA ALA A 121 3.43 45.63 -9.09
C ALA A 121 3.89 47.09 -9.30
N ALA A 122 4.71 47.37 -10.31
CA ALA A 122 5.07 48.74 -10.66
C ALA A 122 3.87 49.55 -11.20
N ALA A 123 2.93 48.90 -11.88
CA ALA A 123 1.72 49.53 -12.41
C ALA A 123 0.67 49.85 -11.31
N TYR A 124 0.72 49.12 -10.19
CA TYR A 124 -0.22 49.26 -9.08
C TYR A 124 0.56 49.47 -7.77
N PRO A 125 0.80 50.71 -7.31
CA PRO A 125 1.58 50.95 -6.09
C PRO A 125 0.90 50.38 -4.83
N PRO A 126 1.68 50.13 -3.75
CA PRO A 126 1.13 49.62 -2.50
C PRO A 126 0.16 50.64 -1.90
N ALA A 127 -1.08 50.21 -1.73
CA ALA A 127 -2.18 50.98 -1.16
C ALA A 127 -3.20 50.00 -0.58
N LEU A 128 -4.07 50.46 0.31
CA LEU A 128 -5.07 49.57 0.91
C LEU A 128 -5.95 48.85 -0.13
N TRP A 129 -6.27 49.53 -1.24
CA TRP A 129 -7.07 48.93 -2.32
C TRP A 129 -6.29 47.92 -3.18
N THR A 130 -4.97 47.80 -3.01
CA THR A 130 -4.12 46.76 -3.61
C THR A 130 -3.75 45.64 -2.64
N ASP A 131 -4.16 45.70 -1.37
CA ASP A 131 -3.80 44.71 -0.34
C ASP A 131 -4.16 43.27 -0.73
N PHE A 132 -5.33 43.09 -1.35
CA PHE A 132 -5.79 41.80 -1.86
C PHE A 132 -6.33 41.92 -3.28
N LEU A 133 -5.99 40.93 -4.10
CA LEU A 133 -6.47 40.84 -5.48
C LEU A 133 -6.80 39.40 -5.85
N ALA A 134 -7.73 39.25 -6.78
CA ALA A 134 -8.09 37.97 -7.37
C ALA A 134 -7.47 37.85 -8.76
N GLU A 135 -6.67 36.81 -8.99
CA GLU A 135 -6.12 36.47 -10.30
C GLU A 135 -7.03 35.44 -10.99
N PHE A 136 -7.37 35.70 -12.24
CA PHE A 136 -8.05 34.78 -13.15
C PHE A 136 -7.21 34.52 -14.38
N ARG A 137 -7.21 33.28 -14.89
CA ARG A 137 -6.56 32.94 -16.16
C ARG A 137 -7.56 32.96 -17.31
N ASN A 138 -7.13 33.51 -18.43
CA ASN A 138 -7.86 33.49 -19.69
C ASN A 138 -7.49 32.24 -20.51
N TYR A 139 -8.31 31.91 -21.52
CA TYR A 139 -8.08 30.76 -22.40
C TYR A 139 -6.77 30.84 -23.20
N ASP A 140 -6.26 32.05 -23.44
CA ASP A 140 -4.99 32.32 -24.10
C ASP A 140 -3.77 32.22 -23.15
N GLY A 141 -3.99 31.92 -21.87
CA GLY A 141 -2.95 31.85 -20.84
C GLY A 141 -2.61 33.20 -20.20
N SER A 142 -3.21 34.32 -20.66
CA SER A 142 -3.02 35.63 -20.03
C SER A 142 -3.72 35.69 -18.66
N ARG A 143 -3.20 36.56 -17.79
CA ARG A 143 -3.73 36.77 -16.43
C ARG A 143 -4.57 38.03 -16.41
N THR A 144 -5.70 37.96 -15.72
CA THR A 144 -6.55 39.12 -15.43
C THR A 144 -6.55 39.34 -13.93
N LEU A 145 -6.11 40.52 -13.51
CA LEU A 145 -6.09 40.92 -12.10
C LEU A 145 -7.36 41.71 -11.79
N TYR A 146 -8.05 41.30 -10.74
CA TYR A 146 -9.18 42.03 -10.19
C TYR A 146 -8.84 42.59 -8.82
N PHE A 147 -9.08 43.89 -8.63
CA PHE A 147 -8.85 44.61 -7.38
C PHE A 147 -10.21 45.03 -6.78
N PRO A 148 -10.97 44.13 -6.11
CA PRO A 148 -12.30 44.44 -5.63
C PRO A 148 -12.34 45.67 -4.71
N LEU A 149 -11.32 45.80 -3.84
CA LEU A 149 -11.22 46.90 -2.88
C LEU A 149 -11.14 48.27 -3.55
N LYS A 150 -10.63 48.37 -4.78
CA LYS A 150 -10.59 49.64 -5.53
C LYS A 150 -12.00 50.16 -5.78
N SER A 151 -12.88 49.33 -6.33
CA SER A 151 -14.27 49.67 -6.58
C SER A 151 -15.07 49.92 -5.30
N LEU A 152 -14.80 49.15 -4.24
CA LEU A 152 -15.46 49.29 -2.93
C LEU A 152 -15.08 50.61 -2.25
N CYS A 153 -13.78 50.93 -2.20
CA CYS A 153 -13.29 52.19 -1.66
C CYS A 153 -13.78 53.38 -2.49
N GLY A 154 -13.88 53.24 -3.81
CA GLY A 154 -14.47 54.25 -4.67
C GLY A 154 -15.95 54.50 -4.40
N ALA A 155 -16.75 53.45 -4.27
CA ALA A 155 -18.15 53.55 -3.92
C ALA A 155 -18.35 54.21 -2.54
N LEU A 156 -17.53 53.82 -1.56
CA LEU A 156 -17.67 54.28 -0.16
C LEU A 156 -17.13 55.69 0.08
N PHE A 157 -15.98 56.06 -0.49
CA PHE A 157 -15.29 57.34 -0.22
C PHE A 157 -15.35 58.34 -1.38
N GLY A 158 -15.67 57.91 -2.61
CA GLY A 158 -15.81 58.80 -3.77
C GLY A 158 -14.50 59.29 -4.40
N ASN A 159 -13.36 58.71 -4.02
CA ASN A 159 -12.03 59.21 -4.38
C ASN A 159 -11.40 58.54 -5.62
N THR A 160 -12.12 57.66 -6.31
CA THR A 160 -11.62 56.91 -7.47
C THR A 160 -12.61 56.90 -8.62
N ASP A 161 -12.12 56.71 -9.84
CA ASP A 161 -12.96 56.66 -11.06
C ASP A 161 -13.93 55.46 -11.07
N GLU A 162 -13.62 54.39 -10.33
CA GLU A 162 -14.47 53.20 -10.16
C GLU A 162 -15.35 53.36 -8.92
N THR A 163 -16.61 53.80 -9.10
CA THR A 163 -17.58 54.01 -8.00
C THR A 163 -18.72 53.00 -7.98
N ASP A 164 -18.69 52.02 -8.88
CA ASP A 164 -19.75 51.04 -9.12
C ASP A 164 -19.14 49.64 -9.13
N VAL A 165 -19.45 48.87 -8.08
CA VAL A 165 -18.91 47.54 -7.82
C VAL A 165 -19.43 46.55 -8.84
N LEU A 166 -20.72 46.61 -9.19
CA LEU A 166 -21.30 45.79 -10.23
C LEU A 166 -20.57 46.00 -11.56
N ARG A 167 -20.35 47.26 -11.96
CA ARG A 167 -19.69 47.58 -13.23
C ARG A 167 -18.26 47.07 -13.28
N ALA A 168 -17.51 47.23 -12.19
CA ALA A 168 -16.14 46.72 -12.08
C ALA A 168 -16.09 45.19 -12.20
N ALA A 169 -16.99 44.49 -11.50
CA ALA A 169 -17.07 43.04 -11.56
C ALA A 169 -17.59 42.53 -12.92
N ALA A 170 -18.61 43.18 -13.49
CA ALA A 170 -19.24 42.82 -14.77
C ALA A 170 -18.26 42.89 -15.95
N ALA A 171 -17.26 43.76 -15.90
CA ALA A 171 -16.19 43.82 -16.90
C ALA A 171 -15.37 42.52 -16.99
N LEU A 172 -15.42 41.67 -15.95
CA LEU A 172 -14.70 40.40 -15.84
C LEU A 172 -15.60 39.18 -16.00
N MET A 173 -16.92 39.36 -15.99
CA MET A 173 -17.90 38.30 -16.14
C MET A 173 -18.15 37.98 -17.62
N PRO A 174 -18.61 36.76 -17.96
CA PRO A 174 -19.10 36.47 -19.30
C PRO A 174 -20.30 37.40 -19.66
N PRO A 175 -20.40 37.87 -20.92
CA PRO A 175 -21.46 38.81 -21.32
C PRO A 175 -22.87 38.24 -21.17
N ASP A 176 -23.02 36.91 -21.18
CA ASP A 176 -24.30 36.20 -21.06
C ASP A 176 -24.64 35.76 -19.62
N ALA A 177 -23.94 36.28 -18.60
CA ALA A 177 -24.18 35.89 -17.22
C ALA A 177 -25.59 36.33 -16.74
N PRO A 178 -26.44 35.41 -16.25
CA PRO A 178 -27.81 35.74 -15.84
C PRO A 178 -27.82 36.61 -14.58
N ALA A 179 -28.47 37.78 -14.65
CA ALA A 179 -28.44 38.79 -13.59
C ALA A 179 -29.09 38.35 -12.25
N GLN A 180 -30.17 37.57 -12.32
CA GLN A 180 -30.99 37.21 -11.14
C GLN A 180 -30.75 35.78 -10.64
N THR A 181 -29.93 34.99 -11.35
CA THR A 181 -29.69 33.60 -10.99
C THR A 181 -28.39 33.49 -10.21
N PRO A 182 -28.38 32.86 -9.02
CA PRO A 182 -27.15 32.52 -8.32
C PRO A 182 -26.17 31.78 -9.23
N ALA A 183 -24.93 32.25 -9.28
CA ALA A 183 -23.88 31.57 -10.01
C ALA A 183 -23.55 30.23 -9.32
N ALA A 184 -23.40 29.18 -10.13
CA ALA A 184 -23.05 27.85 -9.65
C ALA A 184 -21.74 27.89 -8.84
N ASP A 185 -21.57 26.91 -7.95
CA ASP A 185 -20.33 26.80 -7.19
C ASP A 185 -19.12 26.69 -8.13
N VAL A 186 -18.02 27.26 -7.66
CA VAL A 186 -16.75 27.27 -8.38
C VAL A 186 -16.27 25.82 -8.55
N PRO A 187 -15.78 25.43 -9.74
CA PRO A 187 -15.17 24.11 -9.89
C PRO A 187 -13.91 23.98 -9.03
N PRO A 188 -13.51 22.75 -8.67
CA PRO A 188 -12.27 22.53 -7.93
C PRO A 188 -11.07 23.18 -8.62
N GLN A 189 -10.23 23.84 -7.84
CA GLN A 189 -8.95 24.36 -8.30
C GLN A 189 -8.01 23.19 -8.52
N SER A 190 -7.78 22.86 -9.79
CA SER A 190 -6.82 21.82 -10.17
C SER A 190 -5.49 22.45 -10.51
N LEU A 191 -4.40 21.78 -10.14
CA LEU A 191 -3.09 22.10 -10.67
C LEU A 191 -3.09 21.85 -12.18
N ASP A 192 -2.27 22.61 -12.92
CA ASP A 192 -2.21 22.59 -14.38
C ASP A 192 -1.48 21.33 -14.90
N PHE A 193 -2.06 20.17 -14.62
CA PHE A 193 -1.50 18.86 -14.93
C PHE A 193 -2.58 17.91 -15.44
N SER A 194 -2.30 17.28 -16.58
CA SER A 194 -3.15 16.23 -17.16
C SER A 194 -2.47 14.87 -17.06
N ILE A 195 -2.95 14.01 -16.14
CA ILE A 195 -2.44 12.65 -16.00
C ILE A 195 -2.62 11.84 -17.30
N ARG A 196 -3.73 12.06 -18.00
CA ARG A 196 -4.04 11.41 -19.29
C ARG A 196 -2.97 11.70 -20.34
N HIS A 197 -2.58 12.97 -20.47
CA HIS A 197 -1.51 13.36 -21.39
C HIS A 197 -0.17 12.76 -20.96
N ALA A 198 0.16 12.82 -19.67
CA ALA A 198 1.41 12.27 -19.13
C ALA A 198 1.53 10.74 -19.36
N LEU A 199 0.42 10.01 -19.24
CA LEU A 199 0.35 8.57 -19.56
C LEU A 199 0.48 8.32 -21.07
N SER A 200 -0.15 9.15 -21.91
CA SER A 200 0.00 9.04 -23.37
C SER A 200 1.46 9.17 -23.83
N ALA A 201 2.24 10.01 -23.14
CA ALA A 201 3.67 10.19 -23.37
C ALA A 201 4.56 9.11 -22.71
N THR A 202 3.99 8.17 -21.96
CA THR A 202 4.75 7.12 -21.27
C THR A 202 4.76 5.84 -22.09
N ASP A 203 5.94 5.26 -22.36
CA ASP A 203 6.06 3.95 -23.02
C ASP A 203 5.18 2.87 -22.36
N ALA A 204 4.48 2.08 -23.17
CA ALA A 204 3.64 0.98 -22.70
C ALA A 204 4.46 -0.10 -21.94
N ALA A 205 5.74 -0.28 -22.28
CA ALA A 205 6.65 -1.15 -21.54
C ALA A 205 6.87 -0.69 -20.09
N HIS A 206 6.57 0.57 -19.77
CA HIS A 206 6.70 1.12 -18.42
C HIS A 206 5.43 0.93 -17.56
N LEU A 207 4.44 0.14 -18.01
CA LEU A 207 3.29 -0.23 -17.17
C LEU A 207 3.70 -0.75 -15.78
N PRO A 208 4.74 -1.60 -15.61
CA PRO A 208 5.11 -2.09 -14.29
C PRO A 208 5.54 -1.01 -13.29
N TYR A 209 6.01 0.15 -13.78
CA TYR A 209 6.31 1.30 -12.92
C TYR A 209 5.04 1.88 -12.28
N LEU A 210 3.92 1.85 -12.99
CA LEU A 210 2.62 2.34 -12.51
C LEU A 210 1.89 1.30 -11.66
N GLN A 211 2.33 0.05 -11.72
CA GLN A 211 1.72 -1.07 -11.02
C GLN A 211 2.20 -1.18 -9.58
N MET A 212 1.27 -1.60 -8.73
CA MET A 212 1.47 -1.91 -7.33
C MET A 212 1.06 -3.37 -7.11
N LEU A 213 1.84 -4.08 -6.31
CA LEU A 213 1.52 -5.41 -5.78
C LEU A 213 1.14 -5.25 -4.32
N ALA A 214 -0.09 -5.62 -3.95
CA ALA A 214 -0.55 -5.59 -2.56
C ALA A 214 0.33 -6.54 -1.71
N PRO A 215 0.63 -6.25 -0.44
CA PRO A 215 1.14 -7.27 0.47
C PRO A 215 0.11 -8.39 0.69
N CYS A 216 0.55 -9.65 0.74
CA CYS A 216 -0.34 -10.76 1.09
C CYS A 216 -1.00 -10.54 2.47
N GLY A 217 -2.26 -10.95 2.62
CA GLY A 217 -2.99 -10.82 3.88
C GLY A 217 -3.35 -9.38 4.27
N SER A 218 -3.00 -8.37 3.46
CA SER A 218 -3.44 -6.99 3.66
C SER A 218 -4.90 -6.80 3.23
N ALA A 219 -5.81 -7.45 3.97
CA ALA A 219 -7.24 -7.17 3.94
C ALA A 219 -7.59 -5.82 4.60
N ASN A 220 -6.60 -4.95 4.81
CA ASN A 220 -6.84 -3.60 5.30
C ASN A 220 -7.63 -2.86 4.23
N GLU A 221 -8.88 -2.49 4.56
CA GLU A 221 -9.80 -1.76 3.69
C GLU A 221 -9.10 -0.63 2.88
N PRO A 222 -8.18 0.19 3.44
CA PRO A 222 -7.63 1.30 2.69
C PRO A 222 -6.75 0.94 1.48
N LEU A 223 -5.92 -0.11 1.57
CA LEU A 223 -5.07 -0.50 0.43
C LEU A 223 -5.91 -1.13 -0.68
N SER A 224 -6.88 -1.98 -0.33
CA SER A 224 -7.79 -2.57 -1.31
C SER A 224 -8.57 -1.49 -2.07
N LEU A 225 -9.03 -0.44 -1.38
CA LEU A 225 -9.71 0.71 -1.98
C LEU A 225 -8.79 1.48 -2.94
N GLN A 226 -7.53 1.72 -2.55
CA GLN A 226 -6.55 2.38 -3.42
C GLN A 226 -6.31 1.58 -4.70
N LEU A 227 -6.03 0.28 -4.60
CA LEU A 227 -5.74 -0.57 -5.76
C LEU A 227 -6.93 -0.68 -6.72
N ASP A 228 -8.14 -0.81 -6.20
CA ASP A 228 -9.36 -0.84 -7.01
C ASP A 228 -9.62 0.50 -7.73
N ALA A 229 -9.18 1.61 -7.14
CA ALA A 229 -9.36 2.94 -7.71
C ALA A 229 -8.25 3.36 -8.68
N LEU A 230 -7.08 2.70 -8.69
CA LEU A 230 -5.92 3.11 -9.51
C LEU A 230 -6.28 3.32 -10.99
N GLY A 231 -7.08 2.44 -11.59
CA GLY A 231 -7.54 2.59 -12.97
C GLY A 231 -8.34 3.88 -13.22
N THR A 232 -9.23 4.24 -12.30
CA THR A 232 -10.02 5.48 -12.37
C THR A 232 -9.14 6.70 -12.12
N LEU A 233 -8.28 6.66 -11.09
CA LEU A 233 -7.36 7.75 -10.75
C LEU A 233 -6.40 8.06 -11.91
N TYR A 234 -5.87 7.06 -12.61
CA TYR A 234 -5.03 7.29 -13.78
C TYR A 234 -5.80 7.76 -15.02
N ARG A 235 -7.10 7.47 -15.14
CA ARG A 235 -7.91 7.86 -16.29
C ARG A 235 -8.40 9.30 -16.21
N GLN A 236 -8.83 9.73 -15.03
CA GLN A 236 -9.53 11.00 -14.85
C GLN A 236 -9.18 11.73 -13.54
N GLY A 237 -8.25 11.20 -12.75
CA GLY A 237 -7.82 11.85 -11.51
C GLY A 237 -7.16 13.20 -11.78
N ARG A 238 -7.34 14.12 -10.84
CA ARG A 238 -6.69 15.43 -10.82
C ARG A 238 -5.67 15.52 -9.71
N VAL A 239 -4.70 16.42 -9.87
CA VAL A 239 -3.62 16.58 -8.89
C VAL A 239 -3.98 17.65 -7.87
N VAL A 240 -3.81 17.31 -6.60
CA VAL A 240 -3.85 18.24 -5.46
C VAL A 240 -2.67 17.98 -4.54
N TRP A 241 -2.40 18.93 -3.65
CA TRP A 241 -1.45 18.72 -2.57
C TRP A 241 -2.06 17.91 -1.43
N ALA A 242 -1.23 17.09 -0.81
CA ALA A 242 -1.53 16.44 0.45
C ALA A 242 -0.37 16.56 1.43
N ALA A 243 -0.67 16.55 2.72
CA ALA A 243 0.29 16.54 3.81
C ALA A 243 0.16 15.23 4.61
N ALA A 244 1.28 14.57 4.90
CA ALA A 244 1.30 13.36 5.73
C ALA A 244 1.04 13.69 7.21
N VAL A 245 0.12 12.93 7.81
CA VAL A 245 -0.15 12.86 9.25
C VAL A 245 0.75 11.77 9.79
N GLU A 246 1.92 12.17 10.30
CA GLU A 246 2.88 11.29 10.98
C GLU A 246 3.26 10.02 10.17
N ALA A 247 4.20 10.17 9.24
CA ALA A 247 4.72 9.04 8.49
C ALA A 247 5.52 8.08 9.39
N ALA A 248 5.31 6.77 9.22
CA ALA A 248 6.11 5.76 9.89
C ALA A 248 7.61 6.02 9.67
N PRO A 249 8.47 5.93 10.71
CA PRO A 249 9.91 6.20 10.60
C PRO A 249 10.59 5.38 9.50
N SER A 250 10.09 4.18 9.22
CA SER A 250 10.58 3.31 8.15
C SER A 250 10.46 3.94 6.76
N LEU A 251 9.45 4.77 6.49
CA LEU A 251 9.28 5.44 5.20
C LEU A 251 10.29 6.58 4.99
N ALA A 252 10.85 7.12 6.07
CA ALA A 252 11.91 8.13 6.04
C ALA A 252 13.33 7.50 6.03
N GLU A 253 13.44 6.18 6.18
CA GLU A 253 14.72 5.48 6.23
C GLU A 253 15.27 5.20 4.83
N SER A 254 16.50 5.64 4.57
CA SER A 254 17.17 5.41 3.28
C SER A 254 17.53 3.92 3.11
N GLY A 255 17.13 3.34 1.99
CA GLY A 255 17.33 1.91 1.71
C GLY A 255 16.21 1.00 2.22
N ASN A 256 15.17 1.55 2.86
CA ASN A 256 13.95 0.80 3.12
C ASN A 256 13.33 0.34 1.79
N THR A 257 12.86 -0.91 1.79
CA THR A 257 12.25 -1.56 0.62
C THR A 257 10.80 -1.97 0.88
N ARG A 258 10.31 -1.78 2.11
CA ARG A 258 8.95 -2.12 2.52
C ARG A 258 8.08 -0.87 2.47
N SER A 259 7.14 -0.86 1.54
CA SER A 259 6.08 0.14 1.45
C SER A 259 5.15 0.03 2.66
N ALA A 260 4.60 1.15 3.10
CA ALA A 260 3.69 1.23 4.25
C ALA A 260 2.58 2.23 3.99
N ALA A 261 1.53 2.17 4.81
CA ALA A 261 0.44 3.13 4.77
C ALA A 261 0.80 4.39 5.56
N VAL A 262 0.30 5.54 5.09
CA VAL A 262 0.40 6.85 5.71
C VAL A 262 -0.97 7.49 5.63
N GLU A 263 -1.41 8.15 6.70
CA GLU A 263 -2.59 8.99 6.62
C GLU A 263 -2.21 10.36 6.07
N VAL A 264 -3.03 10.88 5.18
CA VAL A 264 -2.79 12.16 4.53
C VAL A 264 -3.98 13.09 4.71
N VAL A 265 -3.69 14.38 4.85
CA VAL A 265 -4.65 15.49 4.82
C VAL A 265 -4.58 16.16 3.46
N TYR A 266 -5.72 16.33 2.81
CA TYR A 266 -5.81 17.05 1.54
C TYR A 266 -7.12 17.85 1.46
N ASP A 267 -7.15 18.79 0.53
CA ASP A 267 -8.34 19.57 0.22
C ASP A 267 -8.93 19.07 -1.11
N PRO A 268 -10.12 18.45 -1.11
CA PRO A 268 -10.79 18.09 -2.35
C PRO A 268 -10.99 19.30 -3.26
N SER A 269 -11.28 20.50 -2.75
CA SER A 269 -11.43 21.66 -3.64
C SER A 269 -10.11 22.11 -4.27
N GLY A 270 -8.95 21.68 -3.74
CA GLY A 270 -7.63 22.10 -4.20
C GLY A 270 -7.29 23.56 -3.89
N ARG A 271 -8.03 24.19 -2.96
CA ARG A 271 -7.94 25.63 -2.64
C ARG A 271 -7.17 25.94 -1.36
N THR A 272 -6.55 24.94 -0.74
CA THR A 272 -5.74 25.08 0.48
C THR A 272 -4.25 24.99 0.16
N ASP A 273 -3.47 25.95 0.66
CA ASP A 273 -2.01 25.98 0.47
C ASP A 273 -1.28 24.90 1.30
N THR A 274 -0.02 24.65 0.93
CA THR A 274 0.79 23.56 1.51
C THR A 274 1.18 23.78 2.97
N GLU A 275 1.32 25.03 3.44
CA GLU A 275 1.61 25.33 4.85
C GLU A 275 0.37 25.04 5.72
N THR A 276 -0.80 25.51 5.29
CA THR A 276 -2.07 25.25 5.98
C THR A 276 -2.37 23.75 6.06
N LEU A 277 -2.16 22.99 4.97
CA LEU A 277 -2.30 21.52 4.99
C LEU A 277 -1.34 20.87 5.99
N ARG A 278 -0.08 21.32 6.04
CA ARG A 278 0.94 20.79 6.96
C ARG A 278 0.60 21.09 8.41
N GLN A 279 0.09 22.29 8.70
CA GLN A 279 -0.37 22.67 10.04
C GLN A 279 -1.55 21.80 10.47
N ALA A 280 -2.54 21.61 9.60
CA ALA A 280 -3.67 20.73 9.88
C ALA A 280 -3.22 19.28 10.14
N ALA A 281 -2.28 18.75 9.37
CA ALA A 281 -1.72 17.41 9.58
C ALA A 281 -0.99 17.28 10.93
N ARG A 282 -0.20 18.30 11.32
CA ARG A 282 0.47 18.33 12.64
C ARG A 282 -0.52 18.39 13.79
N SER A 283 -1.53 19.27 13.71
CA SER A 283 -2.57 19.38 14.72
C SER A 283 -3.38 18.09 14.86
N LEU A 284 -3.64 17.40 13.74
CA LEU A 284 -4.30 16.11 13.76
C LEU A 284 -3.44 15.02 14.42
N ALA A 285 -2.13 14.98 14.16
CA ALA A 285 -1.22 14.04 14.82
C ALA A 285 -1.21 14.25 16.34
N VAL A 286 -1.11 15.50 16.80
CA VAL A 286 -1.15 15.84 18.25
C VAL A 286 -2.45 15.35 18.91
N LEU A 287 -3.60 15.54 18.27
CA LEU A 287 -4.88 15.07 18.83
C LEU A 287 -4.95 13.55 18.94
N LYS A 288 -4.38 12.82 17.98
CA LYS A 288 -4.36 11.35 18.03
C LYS A 288 -3.54 10.84 19.19
N HIS A 289 -2.35 11.39 19.41
CA HIS A 289 -1.54 11.02 20.57
C HIS A 289 -2.22 11.35 21.90
N ALA A 290 -2.95 12.47 21.98
CA ALA A 290 -3.68 12.84 23.19
C ALA A 290 -4.84 11.88 23.50
N ASP A 291 -5.52 11.36 22.47
CA ASP A 291 -6.55 10.32 22.63
C ASP A 291 -5.92 8.98 23.07
N ASP A 292 -4.79 8.59 22.47
CA ASP A 292 -4.08 7.34 22.80
C ASP A 292 -3.56 7.36 24.25
N GLU A 293 -2.98 8.48 24.71
CA GLU A 293 -2.55 8.66 26.11
C GLU A 293 -3.73 8.67 27.10
N ALA A 294 -4.91 9.15 26.68
CA ALA A 294 -6.12 9.14 27.51
C ALA A 294 -6.75 7.75 27.64
N GLU A 295 -6.64 6.91 26.59
CA GLU A 295 -7.05 5.50 26.63
C GLU A 295 -6.05 4.65 27.44
N GLU A 296 -4.74 4.83 27.27
CA GLU A 296 -3.72 4.13 28.08
C GLU A 296 -3.81 4.49 29.57
N GLY A 297 -4.12 5.75 29.92
CA GLY A 297 -4.36 6.18 31.30
C GLY A 297 -5.69 5.70 31.90
N ALA A 298 -6.64 5.25 31.07
CA ALA A 298 -7.91 4.68 31.53
C ALA A 298 -7.79 3.17 31.83
N ASP A 299 -6.90 2.45 31.13
CA ASP A 299 -6.57 1.06 31.44
C ASP A 299 -5.81 0.94 32.77
N ASP A 300 -4.91 1.88 33.09
CA ASP A 300 -4.22 1.94 34.40
C ASP A 300 -5.18 2.23 35.59
N ALA A 301 -6.37 2.78 35.33
CA ALA A 301 -7.41 3.00 36.34
C ALA A 301 -8.42 1.84 36.44
N ALA A 302 -8.46 0.94 35.46
CA ALA A 302 -9.33 -0.22 35.43
C ALA A 302 -8.77 -1.42 36.23
N ASP A 303 -7.46 -1.45 36.49
CA ASP A 303 -6.80 -2.48 37.32
C ASP A 303 -7.12 -2.40 38.84
N ALA A 304 -7.97 -1.45 39.26
CA ALA A 304 -8.38 -1.28 40.65
C ALA A 304 -9.86 -1.61 40.95
N ALA A 305 -10.65 -2.09 39.98
CA ALA A 305 -12.07 -2.42 40.22
C ALA A 305 -12.52 -3.73 39.55
N ASP A 306 -12.51 -4.77 40.39
CA ASP A 306 -13.39 -5.95 40.41
C ASP A 306 -13.39 -6.98 39.27
N ALA A 307 -13.07 -8.19 39.73
CA ALA A 307 -13.44 -9.49 39.20
C ALA A 307 -14.91 -9.58 38.74
N ASP A 308 -15.11 -9.66 37.42
CA ASP A 308 -16.08 -10.56 36.82
C ASP A 308 -15.68 -10.84 35.37
N GLY A 309 -15.71 -12.13 35.00
CA GLY A 309 -15.06 -12.66 33.80
C GLY A 309 -15.71 -12.26 32.47
N ALA A 310 -15.36 -11.08 31.95
CA ALA A 310 -15.56 -10.71 30.55
C ALA A 310 -14.20 -10.43 29.89
N SER A 311 -13.91 -11.19 28.82
CA SER A 311 -12.69 -11.06 28.02
C SER A 311 -12.49 -9.61 27.53
N PRO A 312 -11.27 -9.04 27.57
CA PRO A 312 -11.02 -7.69 27.07
C PRO A 312 -11.31 -7.66 25.57
N ALA A 313 -12.23 -6.79 25.17
CA ALA A 313 -12.62 -6.60 23.79
C ALA A 313 -11.48 -5.93 23.02
N ALA A 314 -11.04 -6.56 21.93
CA ALA A 314 -10.07 -5.98 21.01
C ALA A 314 -10.48 -4.57 20.53
N PRO A 315 -9.53 -3.65 20.29
CA PRO A 315 -9.82 -2.30 19.83
C PRO A 315 -10.66 -2.37 18.54
N ARG A 316 -11.82 -1.70 18.56
CA ARG A 316 -12.72 -1.66 17.40
C ARG A 316 -12.01 -0.94 16.25
N PRO A 317 -11.96 -1.51 15.04
CA PRO A 317 -11.45 -0.79 13.88
C PRO A 317 -12.34 0.43 13.61
N ARG A 318 -11.77 1.64 13.54
CA ARG A 318 -12.47 2.87 13.15
C ARG A 318 -12.95 2.72 11.70
N THR A 319 -14.25 2.52 11.51
CA THR A 319 -14.90 2.00 10.28
C THR A 319 -15.15 3.03 9.16
N SER A 320 -14.30 4.06 8.98
CA SER A 320 -14.32 4.87 7.75
C SER A 320 -12.93 5.41 7.40
N PRO A 321 -12.36 5.08 6.23
CA PRO A 321 -11.04 5.59 5.82
C PRO A 321 -11.03 7.06 5.41
N PHE A 322 -12.20 7.71 5.37
CA PHE A 322 -12.36 9.13 5.04
C PHE A 322 -13.12 9.85 6.13
N HIS A 323 -12.52 10.89 6.68
CA HIS A 323 -13.18 11.78 7.62
C HIS A 323 -12.98 13.23 7.19
N ARG A 324 -14.04 14.03 7.30
CA ARG A 324 -13.88 15.48 7.32
C ARG A 324 -13.11 15.83 8.57
N ILE A 325 -12.10 16.67 8.40
CA ILE A 325 -11.31 17.15 9.53
C ILE A 325 -12.21 18.00 10.44
N PRO A 326 -12.20 17.79 11.77
CA PRO A 326 -12.99 18.61 12.68
C PRO A 326 -12.66 20.10 12.53
N SER A 327 -13.69 20.96 12.67
CA SER A 327 -13.52 22.41 12.55
C SER A 327 -12.57 23.03 13.58
N MET A 328 -12.24 22.28 14.64
CA MET A 328 -11.24 22.63 15.65
C MET A 328 -9.81 22.52 15.12
N VAL A 329 -9.56 21.64 14.14
CA VAL A 329 -8.24 21.44 13.52
C VAL A 329 -8.06 22.34 12.32
N SER A 330 -9.10 22.47 11.48
CA SER A 330 -9.06 23.38 10.34
C SER A 330 -10.46 23.88 10.00
N HIS A 331 -10.56 25.15 9.62
CA HIS A 331 -11.80 25.72 9.09
C HIS A 331 -12.00 25.43 7.60
N MET A 332 -10.97 24.89 6.94
CA MET A 332 -11.04 24.44 5.55
C MET A 332 -11.75 23.09 5.46
N PRO A 333 -12.41 22.77 4.33
CA PRO A 333 -13.15 21.51 4.14
C PRO A 333 -12.21 20.33 3.86
N LEU A 334 -11.18 20.17 4.68
CA LEU A 334 -10.13 19.18 4.52
C LEU A 334 -10.65 17.77 4.79
N GLN A 335 -10.05 16.80 4.12
CA GLN A 335 -10.33 15.39 4.27
C GLN A 335 -9.08 14.62 4.65
N THR A 336 -9.26 13.53 5.39
CA THR A 336 -8.23 12.52 5.60
C THR A 336 -8.42 11.35 4.65
N ALA A 337 -7.32 10.71 4.28
CA ALA A 337 -7.32 9.42 3.59
C ALA A 337 -6.10 8.61 4.03
N THR A 338 -6.24 7.29 4.10
CA THR A 338 -5.08 6.40 4.23
C THR A 338 -4.55 6.05 2.85
N LEU A 339 -3.25 6.31 2.65
CA LEU A 339 -2.51 6.15 1.42
C LEU A 339 -1.42 5.11 1.61
N PHE A 340 -1.40 4.06 0.79
CA PHE A 340 -0.27 3.16 0.69
C PHE A 340 0.80 3.76 -0.23
N VAL A 341 1.97 3.98 0.34
CA VAL A 341 3.11 4.64 -0.30
C VAL A 341 3.92 3.59 -1.05
N TRP A 342 3.68 3.45 -2.35
CA TRP A 342 4.56 2.66 -3.22
C TRP A 342 5.88 3.40 -3.43
N LEU A 343 6.94 2.96 -2.74
CA LEU A 343 8.22 3.69 -2.66
C LEU A 343 8.81 4.09 -4.04
N PRO A 344 8.74 3.27 -5.11
CA PRO A 344 9.18 3.69 -6.44
C PRO A 344 8.47 4.91 -7.04
N HIS A 345 7.34 5.35 -6.47
CA HIS A 345 6.65 6.58 -6.87
C HIS A 345 7.19 7.83 -6.16
N LEU A 346 8.11 7.69 -5.21
CA LEU A 346 8.86 8.80 -4.61
C LEU A 346 10.19 9.03 -5.33
N PRO A 347 10.73 10.27 -5.38
CA PRO A 347 11.94 10.62 -6.13
C PRO A 347 13.12 9.66 -5.94
N ASP A 348 13.44 9.35 -4.69
CA ASP A 348 14.55 8.49 -4.29
C ASP A 348 14.09 7.31 -3.41
N GLY A 349 12.78 7.06 -3.37
CA GLY A 349 12.20 5.96 -2.59
C GLY A 349 12.13 6.23 -1.09
N VAL A 350 12.26 7.49 -0.67
CA VAL A 350 12.21 7.93 0.73
C VAL A 350 11.19 9.06 0.87
N LEU A 351 10.31 8.97 1.87
CA LEU A 351 9.35 10.02 2.18
C LEU A 351 10.02 11.14 3.00
N ARG A 352 10.69 12.07 2.29
CA ARG A 352 11.51 13.14 2.92
C ARG A 352 10.72 14.37 3.30
N LEU A 353 9.86 14.82 2.41
CA LEU A 353 9.05 16.02 2.62
C LEU A 353 7.64 15.60 3.07
N PRO A 354 7.04 16.33 4.02
CA PRO A 354 5.71 16.00 4.53
C PRO A 354 4.59 16.32 3.54
N VAL A 355 4.89 17.06 2.46
CA VAL A 355 3.91 17.51 1.46
C VAL A 355 4.31 16.99 0.08
N PHE A 356 3.35 16.42 -0.64
CA PHE A 356 3.56 15.80 -1.94
C PHE A 356 2.29 15.84 -2.80
N PRO A 357 2.43 15.80 -4.13
CA PRO A 357 1.28 15.75 -5.03
C PRO A 357 0.61 14.36 -5.02
N ILE A 358 -0.72 14.36 -4.93
CA ILE A 358 -1.54 13.14 -5.01
C ILE A 358 -2.57 13.27 -6.14
N LEU A 359 -3.01 12.13 -6.67
CA LEU A 359 -4.18 12.02 -7.55
C LEU A 359 -5.42 11.72 -6.71
N ILE A 360 -6.48 12.48 -6.99
CA ILE A 360 -7.80 12.29 -6.37
C ILE A 360 -8.89 12.27 -7.44
N ASP A 361 -9.97 11.58 -7.14
CA ASP A 361 -11.20 11.58 -7.94
C ASP A 361 -12.41 11.46 -7.01
N GLU A 362 -13.41 12.33 -7.20
CA GLU A 362 -14.58 12.45 -6.32
C GLU A 362 -15.52 11.24 -6.39
N SER A 363 -15.48 10.45 -7.47
CA SER A 363 -16.24 9.21 -7.59
C SER A 363 -15.58 8.05 -6.84
N THR A 364 -14.28 8.19 -6.53
CA THR A 364 -13.52 7.19 -5.78
C THR A 364 -13.41 7.56 -4.32
N ARG A 365 -13.40 6.55 -3.45
CA ARG A 365 -13.02 6.70 -2.05
C ARG A 365 -11.57 6.25 -1.89
N ALA A 366 -10.67 6.86 -2.64
CA ALA A 366 -9.25 6.51 -2.66
C ALA A 366 -8.41 7.66 -3.19
N VAL A 367 -7.15 7.68 -2.77
CA VAL A 367 -6.14 8.61 -3.26
C VAL A 367 -4.87 7.81 -3.58
N THR A 368 -4.04 8.31 -4.48
CA THR A 368 -2.71 7.72 -4.72
C THR A 368 -1.66 8.79 -4.97
N LEU A 369 -0.38 8.47 -4.78
CA LEU A 369 0.71 9.39 -5.13
C LEU A 369 0.66 9.72 -6.61
N LEU A 370 0.97 10.97 -6.97
CA LEU A 370 1.38 11.26 -8.34
C LEU A 370 2.80 10.70 -8.53
N PRO A 371 3.02 9.72 -9.43
CA PRO A 371 4.34 9.11 -9.57
C PRO A 371 5.43 10.13 -9.89
N ALA A 372 6.54 10.06 -9.14
CA ALA A 372 7.72 10.94 -9.20
C ALA A 372 8.13 11.36 -10.62
N ARG A 373 8.10 10.42 -11.57
CA ARG A 373 8.46 10.69 -12.97
C ARG A 373 7.69 11.85 -13.60
N TYR A 374 6.46 12.11 -13.15
CA TYR A 374 5.57 13.11 -13.75
C TYR A 374 5.79 14.53 -13.22
N TRP A 375 6.56 14.69 -12.16
CA TRP A 375 6.92 15.98 -11.58
C TRP A 375 8.44 16.14 -11.37
N ALA A 376 9.25 15.28 -12.03
CA ALA A 376 10.71 15.30 -11.96
C ALA A 376 11.37 16.61 -12.46
N HIS A 377 10.64 17.42 -13.24
CA HIS A 377 11.11 18.70 -13.77
C HIS A 377 10.87 19.89 -12.83
N THR A 378 10.21 19.67 -11.69
CA THR A 378 9.74 20.74 -10.78
C THR A 378 10.82 21.15 -9.76
N GLN A 379 10.68 22.34 -9.17
CA GLN A 379 11.49 22.79 -8.04
C GLN A 379 11.26 21.91 -6.81
N HIS A 380 10.01 21.51 -6.54
CA HIS A 380 9.68 20.63 -5.40
C HIS A 380 10.43 19.29 -5.46
N TYR A 381 10.64 18.75 -6.65
CA TYR A 381 11.46 17.54 -6.86
C TYR A 381 12.94 17.76 -6.53
N ARG A 382 13.48 18.94 -6.89
CA ARG A 382 14.86 19.31 -6.56
C ARG A 382 15.01 19.50 -5.05
N ASP A 383 14.11 20.21 -4.40
CA ASP A 383 14.09 20.41 -2.94
C ASP A 383 14.02 19.07 -2.18
N TRP A 384 13.26 18.11 -2.72
CA TRP A 384 13.19 16.74 -2.20
C TRP A 384 14.57 16.06 -2.19
N LEU A 385 15.32 16.20 -3.29
CA LEU A 385 16.63 15.56 -3.47
C LEU A 385 17.77 16.33 -2.77
N GLU A 386 17.64 17.63 -2.51
CA GLU A 386 18.62 18.38 -1.70
C GLU A 386 18.73 17.80 -0.28
N CYS A 387 17.65 17.22 0.23
CA CYS A 387 17.60 16.53 1.51
C CYS A 387 18.08 15.06 1.44
N ALA A 388 18.61 14.61 0.29
CA ALA A 388 19.00 13.21 0.09
C ALA A 388 20.34 12.86 0.75
N ASP A 389 20.47 11.62 1.22
CA ASP A 389 21.76 11.10 1.66
C ASP A 389 22.66 10.93 0.42
N PRO A 390 23.80 11.64 0.33
CA PRO A 390 24.72 11.51 -0.81
C PRO A 390 25.28 10.10 -0.99
N LYS A 391 25.14 9.20 -0.01
CA LYS A 391 25.55 7.79 -0.09
C LYS A 391 24.49 6.87 -0.72
N VAL A 392 23.27 7.36 -0.94
CA VAL A 392 22.16 6.58 -1.52
C VAL A 392 21.57 7.27 -2.78
N PRO A 393 22.37 7.71 -3.78
CA PRO A 393 21.80 8.44 -4.91
C PRO A 393 21.41 7.46 -6.01
N ALA A 394 20.14 7.06 -6.02
CA ALA A 394 19.50 6.62 -7.24
C ALA A 394 18.05 7.11 -7.25
N GLU A 395 17.78 8.05 -8.16
CA GLU A 395 16.40 8.38 -8.50
C GLU A 395 15.68 7.11 -8.97
N THR A 396 14.50 6.86 -8.41
CA THR A 396 13.78 5.59 -8.58
C THR A 396 13.26 5.44 -10.00
N ALA A 397 12.67 6.48 -10.58
CA ALA A 397 12.06 6.42 -11.89
C ALA A 397 13.07 6.14 -13.03
N PRO A 398 14.24 6.83 -13.10
CA PRO A 398 15.32 6.46 -14.00
C PRO A 398 15.82 5.02 -13.81
N ALA A 399 16.04 4.61 -12.56
CA ALA A 399 16.50 3.27 -12.23
C ALA A 399 15.50 2.17 -12.64
N PHE A 400 14.21 2.44 -12.49
CA PHE A 400 13.13 1.54 -12.86
C PHE A 400 13.05 1.41 -14.38
N ALA A 401 13.10 2.53 -15.11
CA ALA A 401 13.12 2.53 -16.58
C ALA A 401 14.33 1.75 -17.13
N ALA A 402 15.52 1.97 -16.56
CA ALA A 402 16.72 1.22 -16.93
C ALA A 402 16.58 -0.28 -16.65
N LEU A 403 15.94 -0.67 -15.54
CA LEU A 403 15.68 -2.07 -15.24
C LEU A 403 14.69 -2.70 -16.23
N LEU A 404 13.62 -1.99 -16.62
CA LEU A 404 12.62 -2.52 -17.55
C LEU A 404 13.16 -2.73 -18.97
N ALA A 405 14.17 -1.96 -19.38
CA ALA A 405 14.87 -2.20 -20.63
C ALA A 405 15.61 -3.57 -20.62
N ASP A 406 16.11 -3.99 -19.45
CA ASP A 406 16.82 -5.27 -19.27
C ASP A 406 15.86 -6.44 -18.93
N GLU A 407 14.84 -6.18 -18.10
CA GLU A 407 13.88 -7.12 -17.54
C GLU A 407 12.44 -6.58 -17.72
N PRO A 408 11.82 -6.71 -18.92
CA PRO A 408 10.50 -6.12 -19.20
C PRO A 408 9.36 -6.79 -18.40
N ASP A 409 9.52 -8.07 -18.09
CA ASP A 409 8.59 -8.85 -17.27
C ASP A 409 8.91 -8.66 -15.77
N PHE A 410 8.68 -7.44 -15.28
CA PHE A 410 9.06 -7.07 -13.93
C PHE A 410 8.31 -7.87 -12.86
N TRP A 411 7.00 -8.07 -13.03
CA TRP A 411 6.13 -8.77 -12.08
C TRP A 411 5.96 -10.27 -12.39
N ARG A 412 6.95 -10.87 -13.05
CA ARG A 412 6.96 -12.30 -13.40
C ARG A 412 6.39 -13.17 -12.29
N ASP A 413 5.48 -14.08 -12.66
CA ASP A 413 4.76 -15.00 -11.78
C ASP A 413 3.73 -14.35 -10.84
N TYR A 414 3.43 -13.05 -10.95
CA TYR A 414 2.40 -12.35 -10.17
C TYR A 414 1.42 -11.49 -11.02
N PRO A 415 1.15 -11.80 -12.31
CA PRO A 415 0.37 -10.90 -13.18
C PRO A 415 -1.07 -10.70 -12.71
N GLU A 416 -1.65 -11.66 -11.99
CA GLU A 416 -3.03 -11.61 -11.50
C GLU A 416 -3.20 -10.73 -10.25
N LEU A 417 -2.11 -10.37 -9.58
CA LEU A 417 -2.13 -9.65 -8.31
C LEU A 417 -1.79 -8.17 -8.43
N VAL A 418 -1.31 -7.73 -9.60
CA VAL A 418 -0.85 -6.35 -9.81
C VAL A 418 -1.96 -5.46 -10.34
N ARG A 419 -1.99 -4.20 -9.88
CA ARG A 419 -2.92 -3.16 -10.38
C ARG A 419 -2.18 -1.84 -10.64
N PRO A 420 -2.60 -1.03 -11.61
CA PRO A 420 -3.69 -1.29 -12.55
C PRO A 420 -3.30 -2.30 -13.64
N LEU A 421 -4.29 -2.94 -14.25
CA LEU A 421 -4.11 -3.76 -15.45
C LEU A 421 -4.01 -2.86 -16.70
N ARG A 422 -3.48 -3.38 -17.81
CA ARG A 422 -3.24 -2.61 -19.04
C ARG A 422 -4.50 -1.92 -19.57
N GLU A 423 -5.62 -2.62 -19.53
CA GLU A 423 -6.94 -2.20 -20.00
C GLU A 423 -7.56 -1.12 -19.11
N GLU A 424 -7.09 -1.01 -17.86
CA GLU A 424 -7.56 0.02 -16.94
C GLU A 424 -6.94 1.39 -17.25
N VAL A 425 -5.78 1.38 -17.93
CA VAL A 425 -5.02 2.56 -18.35
C VAL A 425 -4.90 2.63 -19.88
N PRO A 426 -6.01 2.85 -20.61
CA PRO A 426 -6.03 2.73 -22.08
C PRO A 426 -5.16 3.77 -22.79
N ASP A 427 -4.93 4.94 -22.18
CA ASP A 427 -4.16 6.01 -22.80
C ASP A 427 -2.64 5.83 -22.71
N LEU A 428 -2.14 4.83 -21.98
CA LEU A 428 -0.71 4.58 -21.83
C LEU A 428 -0.04 4.29 -23.19
N GLY A 429 1.02 5.04 -23.52
CA GLY A 429 1.90 4.78 -24.67
C GLY A 429 1.32 5.10 -26.04
N GLN A 430 0.31 5.98 -26.13
CA GLN A 430 -0.23 6.43 -27.43
C GLN A 430 0.77 7.30 -28.22
N PHE A 431 1.55 8.14 -27.53
CA PHE A 431 2.51 9.09 -28.11
C PHE A 431 3.80 9.13 -27.28
N PRO A 432 4.53 8.01 -27.16
CA PRO A 432 5.63 7.87 -26.19
C PRO A 432 6.75 8.88 -26.46
N GLU A 433 7.17 9.57 -25.40
CA GLU A 433 8.33 10.46 -25.41
C GLU A 433 9.53 9.76 -24.74
N PRO A 434 10.77 10.00 -25.21
CA PRO A 434 11.96 9.44 -24.57
C PRO A 434 12.09 9.90 -23.11
N TYR A 435 12.28 8.96 -22.19
CA TYR A 435 12.55 9.25 -20.79
C TYR A 435 14.04 9.13 -20.51
N ALA A 436 14.70 10.22 -20.11
CA ALA A 436 16.14 10.24 -19.83
C ALA A 436 16.44 9.46 -18.54
N ALA A 437 16.93 8.22 -18.68
CA ALA A 437 17.35 7.42 -17.55
C ALA A 437 18.84 7.69 -17.22
N ALA A 438 19.13 8.24 -16.05
CA ALA A 438 20.44 8.11 -15.44
C ALA A 438 20.59 6.65 -14.97
N ASP A 439 21.30 5.82 -15.73
CA ASP A 439 21.53 4.42 -15.37
C ASP A 439 22.48 4.32 -14.17
N SER A 440 21.95 3.82 -13.05
CA SER A 440 22.72 3.46 -11.86
C SER A 440 22.55 1.99 -11.53
N LYS A 441 23.67 1.26 -11.43
CA LYS A 441 23.68 -0.13 -10.96
C LYS A 441 23.08 -0.27 -9.54
N LEU A 442 23.33 0.71 -8.68
CA LEU A 442 22.73 0.76 -7.33
C LEU A 442 21.22 0.98 -7.42
N GLY A 443 20.76 1.85 -8.32
CA GLY A 443 19.34 2.07 -8.59
C GLY A 443 18.63 0.81 -9.06
N ARG A 444 19.17 0.12 -10.07
CA ARG A 444 18.58 -1.15 -10.56
C ARG A 444 18.50 -2.20 -9.44
N ARG A 445 19.52 -2.28 -8.56
CA ARG A 445 19.48 -3.16 -7.39
C ARG A 445 18.40 -2.76 -6.40
N LEU A 446 18.22 -1.47 -6.14
CA LEU A 446 17.17 -0.96 -5.26
C LEU A 446 15.78 -1.33 -5.80
N VAL A 447 15.53 -1.11 -7.09
CA VAL A 447 14.26 -1.48 -7.75
C VAL A 447 14.00 -2.99 -7.68
N LYS A 448 15.02 -3.82 -7.89
CA LYS A 448 14.92 -5.28 -7.66
C LYS A 448 14.56 -5.61 -6.21
N ASN A 449 15.13 -4.90 -5.24
CA ASN A 449 14.79 -5.13 -3.84
C ASN A 449 13.34 -4.73 -3.53
N TYR A 450 12.79 -3.67 -4.13
CA TYR A 450 11.35 -3.35 -4.01
C TYR A 450 10.47 -4.47 -4.55
N ARG A 451 10.79 -5.02 -5.73
CA ARG A 451 10.12 -6.21 -6.28
C ARG A 451 10.16 -7.38 -5.30
N THR A 452 11.35 -7.74 -4.85
CA THR A 452 11.58 -8.86 -3.92
C THR A 452 10.81 -8.66 -2.62
N ALA A 453 10.84 -7.46 -2.04
CA ALA A 453 10.14 -7.15 -0.80
C ALA A 453 8.62 -7.32 -0.96
N ALA A 454 8.04 -6.82 -2.06
CA ALA A 454 6.60 -6.97 -2.33
C ALA A 454 6.22 -8.45 -2.53
N GLN A 455 6.96 -9.18 -3.36
CA GLN A 455 6.70 -10.61 -3.63
C GLN A 455 6.90 -11.49 -2.40
N SER A 456 7.88 -11.18 -1.54
CA SER A 456 8.20 -11.98 -0.34
C SER A 456 7.08 -12.09 0.69
N THR A 457 6.03 -11.27 0.56
CA THR A 457 4.84 -11.37 1.41
C THR A 457 3.97 -12.57 1.04
N TYR A 458 4.09 -13.11 -0.17
CA TYR A 458 3.25 -14.18 -0.68
C TYR A 458 3.85 -15.58 -0.43
N PRO A 459 3.04 -16.57 -0.04
CA PRO A 459 3.48 -17.95 0.17
C PRO A 459 4.30 -18.53 -1.00
N ARG A 460 3.91 -18.25 -2.26
CA ARG A 460 4.63 -18.76 -3.44
C ARG A 460 6.05 -18.25 -3.60
N PHE A 461 6.44 -17.16 -2.95
CA PHE A 461 7.79 -16.60 -3.08
C PHE A 461 8.88 -17.55 -2.56
N ALA A 462 8.57 -18.32 -1.52
CA ALA A 462 9.49 -19.29 -0.93
C ALA A 462 9.42 -20.67 -1.61
N GLU A 463 8.49 -20.87 -2.55
CA GLU A 463 8.28 -22.13 -3.26
C GLU A 463 9.31 -22.28 -4.38
N ASP A 464 9.97 -23.43 -4.46
CA ASP A 464 10.88 -23.76 -5.56
C ASP A 464 10.06 -24.22 -6.78
N LEU A 465 9.46 -23.24 -7.48
CA LEU A 465 8.58 -23.48 -8.62
C LEU A 465 9.37 -23.93 -9.85
N PRO A 466 9.01 -25.08 -10.47
CA PRO A 466 9.58 -25.46 -11.75
C PRO A 466 9.18 -24.53 -12.89
N ALA A 467 9.94 -24.55 -13.99
CA ALA A 467 9.59 -23.78 -15.18
C ALA A 467 8.26 -24.26 -15.78
N GLU A 468 7.41 -23.31 -16.15
CA GLU A 468 6.08 -23.58 -16.74
C GLU A 468 6.16 -24.50 -17.97
N SER A 469 7.19 -24.34 -18.79
CA SER A 469 7.45 -25.19 -19.96
C SER A 469 7.68 -26.66 -19.60
N ASP A 470 8.36 -26.92 -18.48
CA ASP A 470 8.68 -28.27 -18.04
C ASP A 470 7.43 -28.96 -17.47
N ILE A 471 6.61 -28.21 -16.73
CA ILE A 471 5.33 -28.71 -16.21
C ILE A 471 4.39 -29.05 -17.36
N ALA A 472 4.29 -28.18 -18.37
CA ALA A 472 3.47 -28.42 -19.55
C ALA A 472 3.95 -29.65 -20.36
N ALA A 473 5.26 -29.80 -20.55
CA ALA A 473 5.83 -30.95 -21.24
C ALA A 473 5.59 -32.27 -20.48
N CYS A 474 5.77 -32.26 -19.15
CA CYS A 474 5.47 -33.41 -18.31
C CYS A 474 3.97 -33.77 -18.34
N ALA A 475 3.08 -32.77 -18.28
CA ALA A 475 1.64 -32.98 -18.38
C ALA A 475 1.24 -33.59 -19.73
N ALA A 476 1.87 -33.16 -20.83
CA ALA A 476 1.64 -33.76 -22.15
C ALA A 476 2.06 -35.25 -22.20
N GLN A 477 3.24 -35.59 -21.67
CA GLN A 477 3.69 -36.99 -21.59
C GLN A 477 2.71 -37.86 -20.78
N LEU A 478 2.29 -37.38 -19.61
CA LEU A 478 1.34 -38.08 -18.74
C LEU A 478 -0.03 -38.24 -19.41
N HIS A 479 -0.52 -37.21 -20.10
CA HIS A 479 -1.80 -37.25 -20.82
C HIS A 479 -1.78 -38.26 -21.98
N ASN A 480 -0.66 -38.37 -22.69
CA ASN A 480 -0.49 -39.30 -23.81
C ASN A 480 -0.20 -40.75 -23.36
N GLY A 481 -0.05 -41.01 -22.06
CA GLY A 481 0.34 -42.32 -21.53
C GLY A 481 1.79 -42.71 -21.81
N GLU A 482 2.66 -41.73 -22.08
CA GLU A 482 4.09 -41.93 -22.28
C GLU A 482 4.81 -42.16 -20.94
N ALA A 483 6.02 -42.73 -20.99
CA ALA A 483 6.85 -42.88 -19.80
C ALA A 483 7.32 -41.51 -19.30
N ASN A 484 7.00 -41.14 -18.06
CA ASN A 484 7.42 -39.87 -17.48
C ASN A 484 8.95 -39.79 -17.35
N THR A 485 9.57 -38.83 -18.04
CA THR A 485 11.02 -38.58 -17.98
C THR A 485 11.40 -37.51 -16.95
N PHE A 486 10.42 -36.87 -16.31
CA PHE A 486 10.64 -35.74 -15.41
C PHE A 486 10.72 -36.18 -13.93
N PRO A 487 11.52 -35.48 -13.10
CA PRO A 487 11.60 -35.75 -11.66
C PRO A 487 10.28 -35.47 -10.94
N GLU A 488 10.09 -36.11 -9.77
CA GLU A 488 8.90 -35.97 -8.92
C GLU A 488 8.54 -34.50 -8.62
N ARG A 489 9.55 -33.64 -8.48
CA ARG A 489 9.35 -32.20 -8.22
C ARG A 489 8.56 -31.48 -9.33
N ILE A 490 8.62 -31.98 -10.57
CA ILE A 490 7.89 -31.46 -11.74
C ILE A 490 6.59 -32.25 -11.92
N GLU A 491 6.70 -33.58 -11.84
CA GLU A 491 5.58 -34.50 -12.02
C GLU A 491 4.38 -34.17 -11.14
N LYS A 492 4.60 -33.74 -9.88
CA LYS A 492 3.50 -33.38 -8.97
C LYS A 492 2.60 -32.27 -9.53
N TYR A 493 3.17 -31.22 -10.11
CA TYR A 493 2.41 -30.10 -10.68
C TYR A 493 1.68 -30.53 -11.95
N ALA A 494 2.33 -31.36 -12.79
CA ALA A 494 1.73 -31.91 -14.00
C ALA A 494 0.55 -32.85 -13.70
N ARG A 495 0.68 -33.71 -12.68
CA ARG A 495 -0.42 -34.57 -12.21
C ARG A 495 -1.61 -33.77 -11.73
N LEU A 496 -1.38 -32.68 -11.00
CA LEU A 496 -2.47 -31.83 -10.50
C LEU A 496 -3.20 -31.10 -11.64
N ARG A 497 -2.53 -30.78 -12.75
CA ARG A 497 -3.19 -30.24 -13.95
C ARG A 497 -4.17 -31.22 -14.59
N LEU A 498 -3.85 -32.51 -14.52
CA LEU A 498 -4.63 -33.59 -15.13
C LEU A 498 -5.64 -34.23 -14.17
N ALA A 499 -5.54 -33.93 -12.88
CA ALA A 499 -6.38 -34.51 -11.85
C ALA A 499 -7.84 -34.06 -11.99
N ASP A 500 -8.76 -34.99 -11.76
CA ASP A 500 -10.19 -34.72 -11.81
C ASP A 500 -10.70 -34.17 -10.47
N PHE A 501 -10.93 -32.85 -10.44
CA PHE A 501 -11.57 -32.15 -9.32
C PHE A 501 -13.06 -31.86 -9.59
N GLY A 502 -13.66 -32.50 -10.60
CA GLY A 502 -15.03 -32.24 -11.05
C GLY A 502 -16.07 -32.38 -9.94
N ALA A 503 -15.95 -33.39 -9.08
CA ALA A 503 -16.85 -33.59 -7.95
C ALA A 503 -16.85 -32.38 -6.99
N THR A 504 -15.65 -31.92 -6.59
CA THR A 504 -15.48 -30.75 -5.72
C THR A 504 -15.99 -29.47 -6.38
N LEU A 505 -15.73 -29.28 -7.67
CA LEU A 505 -16.23 -28.12 -8.42
C LEU A 505 -17.76 -28.11 -8.57
N MET A 506 -18.37 -29.29 -8.75
CA MET A 506 -19.83 -29.43 -8.78
C MET A 506 -20.44 -29.08 -7.42
N GLU A 507 -19.82 -29.52 -6.33
CA GLU A 507 -20.27 -29.20 -4.96
C GLU A 507 -20.12 -27.70 -4.64
N LEU A 508 -19.06 -27.05 -5.12
CA LEU A 508 -18.91 -25.60 -5.00
C LEU A 508 -20.00 -24.82 -5.74
N ALA A 509 -20.42 -25.33 -6.90
CA ALA A 509 -21.48 -24.73 -7.70
C ALA A 509 -22.90 -25.04 -7.19
N ASP A 510 -23.08 -26.09 -6.38
CA ASP A 510 -24.38 -26.55 -5.91
C ASP A 510 -24.99 -25.63 -4.84
N PRO A 511 -26.17 -25.02 -5.09
CA PRO A 511 -26.86 -24.23 -4.08
C PRO A 511 -27.20 -25.00 -2.80
N ALA A 512 -27.44 -26.32 -2.86
CA ALA A 512 -27.78 -27.09 -1.67
C ALA A 512 -26.58 -27.27 -0.74
N ALA A 513 -25.41 -27.66 -1.28
CA ALA A 513 -24.16 -27.71 -0.52
C ALA A 513 -23.80 -26.36 0.14
N ASN A 514 -23.94 -25.25 -0.61
CA ASN A 514 -23.70 -23.91 -0.07
C ASN A 514 -24.66 -23.53 1.08
N ARG A 515 -25.93 -23.98 1.05
CA ARG A 515 -26.88 -23.78 2.15
C ARG A 515 -26.48 -24.54 3.41
N LEU A 516 -25.98 -25.77 3.27
CA LEU A 516 -25.53 -26.56 4.43
C LEU A 516 -24.35 -25.88 5.16
N LEU A 517 -23.48 -25.18 4.43
CA LEU A 517 -22.37 -24.40 4.98
C LEU A 517 -22.75 -22.98 5.45
N ASN A 518 -24.00 -22.55 5.21
CA ASN A 518 -24.42 -21.16 5.35
C ASN A 518 -23.45 -20.20 4.61
N ARG A 519 -23.19 -20.47 3.32
CA ARG A 519 -22.33 -19.66 2.44
C ARG A 519 -23.09 -19.27 1.17
N GLN A 520 -22.65 -18.18 0.55
CA GLN A 520 -23.21 -17.71 -0.72
C GLN A 520 -22.56 -18.47 -1.89
N ALA A 521 -23.39 -19.06 -2.75
CA ALA A 521 -22.93 -19.69 -3.98
C ALA A 521 -22.38 -18.65 -4.97
N LEU A 522 -21.39 -19.05 -5.77
CA LEU A 522 -20.71 -18.19 -6.74
C LEU A 522 -20.95 -18.70 -8.18
N PRO A 523 -22.17 -18.56 -8.74
CA PRO A 523 -22.52 -19.15 -10.03
C PRO A 523 -21.65 -18.62 -11.18
N HIS A 524 -21.31 -17.33 -11.15
CA HIS A 524 -20.40 -16.73 -12.12
C HIS A 524 -19.01 -17.37 -12.11
N ALA A 525 -18.52 -17.85 -10.96
CA ALA A 525 -17.24 -18.56 -10.88
C ALA A 525 -17.32 -19.93 -11.55
N ALA A 526 -18.41 -20.67 -11.31
CA ALA A 526 -18.67 -21.94 -11.98
C ALA A 526 -18.83 -21.79 -13.50
N GLU A 527 -19.49 -20.73 -13.96
CA GLU A 527 -19.62 -20.41 -15.38
C GLU A 527 -18.28 -20.04 -16.02
N MET A 528 -17.47 -19.22 -15.35
CA MET A 528 -16.15 -18.80 -15.82
C MET A 528 -15.24 -20.01 -16.07
N LEU A 529 -15.28 -21.02 -15.18
CA LEU A 529 -14.53 -22.27 -15.32
C LEU A 529 -15.00 -23.18 -16.46
N LYS A 530 -16.24 -23.01 -16.94
CA LYS A 530 -16.79 -23.79 -18.07
C LYS A 530 -16.49 -23.17 -19.43
N ARG A 531 -16.01 -21.92 -19.48
CA ARG A 531 -15.73 -21.23 -20.74
C ARG A 531 -14.61 -21.92 -21.51
N ASP A 532 -14.89 -22.17 -22.78
CA ASP A 532 -13.96 -22.66 -23.79
C ASP A 532 -14.24 -21.88 -25.10
N PRO A 533 -13.28 -21.08 -25.62
CA PRO A 533 -11.91 -20.89 -25.14
C PRO A 533 -11.83 -20.16 -23.78
N PRO A 534 -10.68 -20.26 -23.08
CA PRO A 534 -10.48 -19.52 -21.85
C PRO A 534 -10.56 -17.99 -22.09
N PRO A 535 -11.04 -17.22 -21.09
CA PRO A 535 -11.01 -15.77 -21.08
C PRO A 535 -9.61 -15.19 -21.37
N ASP A 536 -9.57 -13.92 -21.81
CA ASP A 536 -8.30 -13.20 -21.92
C ASP A 536 -7.63 -12.99 -20.55
N ALA A 537 -6.34 -12.65 -20.55
CA ALA A 537 -5.54 -12.52 -19.33
C ALA A 537 -6.10 -11.45 -18.37
N TYR A 538 -6.69 -10.38 -18.90
CA TYR A 538 -7.31 -9.32 -18.12
C TYR A 538 -8.56 -9.83 -17.38
N GLN A 539 -9.44 -10.55 -18.08
CA GLN A 539 -10.62 -11.18 -17.51
C GLN A 539 -10.24 -12.21 -16.45
N CYS A 540 -9.15 -12.96 -16.66
CA CYS A 540 -8.60 -13.90 -15.69
C CYS A 540 -8.12 -13.18 -14.42
N ALA A 541 -7.27 -12.16 -14.55
CA ALA A 541 -6.76 -11.39 -13.41
C ALA A 541 -7.90 -10.72 -12.62
N ARG A 542 -8.88 -10.12 -13.31
CA ARG A 542 -10.06 -9.54 -12.65
C ARG A 542 -10.92 -10.57 -11.94
N PHE A 543 -11.08 -11.76 -12.51
CA PHE A 543 -11.81 -12.85 -11.89
C PHE A 543 -11.13 -13.30 -10.59
N VAL A 544 -9.82 -13.53 -10.64
CA VAL A 544 -9.02 -13.93 -9.47
C VAL A 544 -9.06 -12.87 -8.37
N HIS A 545 -8.84 -11.59 -8.73
CA HIS A 545 -8.94 -10.48 -7.77
C HIS A 545 -10.35 -10.37 -7.17
N GLY A 546 -11.39 -10.58 -7.97
CA GLY A 546 -12.77 -10.64 -7.51
C GLY A 546 -13.03 -11.76 -6.50
N LEU A 547 -12.40 -12.93 -6.66
CA LEU A 547 -12.44 -14.02 -5.69
C LEU A 547 -11.68 -13.68 -4.41
N MET A 548 -10.48 -13.08 -4.50
CA MET A 548 -9.69 -12.66 -3.33
C MET A 548 -10.43 -11.62 -2.47
N ARG A 549 -11.20 -10.74 -3.10
CA ARG A 549 -12.06 -9.81 -2.36
C ARG A 549 -13.20 -10.52 -1.65
N GLN A 550 -13.82 -11.50 -2.30
CA GLN A 550 -14.95 -12.25 -1.74
C GLN A 550 -14.50 -13.25 -0.66
N SER A 551 -13.27 -13.77 -0.71
CA SER A 551 -12.75 -14.73 0.27
C SER A 551 -12.65 -14.17 1.69
N GLN A 552 -12.64 -12.85 1.84
CA GLN A 552 -12.69 -12.17 3.15
C GLN A 552 -13.98 -12.47 3.93
N THR A 553 -15.08 -12.76 3.24
CA THR A 553 -16.40 -12.99 3.86
C THR A 553 -17.04 -14.31 3.44
N ASN A 554 -16.53 -14.96 2.39
CA ASN A 554 -17.10 -16.17 1.83
C ASN A 554 -16.00 -17.22 1.54
N SER A 555 -15.92 -18.25 2.39
CA SER A 555 -14.96 -19.36 2.26
C SER A 555 -15.06 -20.07 0.90
N THR A 556 -16.22 -20.07 0.25
CA THR A 556 -16.39 -20.64 -1.11
C THR A 556 -15.42 -20.02 -2.12
N ALA A 557 -15.17 -18.71 -2.02
CA ALA A 557 -14.20 -18.04 -2.90
C ALA A 557 -12.76 -18.49 -2.61
N ALA A 558 -12.41 -18.71 -1.34
CA ALA A 558 -11.11 -19.27 -0.97
C ALA A 558 -10.93 -20.71 -1.50
N VAL A 559 -11.98 -21.55 -1.50
CA VAL A 559 -11.87 -22.89 -2.11
C VAL A 559 -11.66 -22.82 -3.63
N TYR A 560 -12.32 -21.89 -4.32
CA TYR A 560 -12.03 -21.64 -5.74
C TYR A 560 -10.58 -21.19 -5.95
N LEU A 561 -10.08 -20.23 -5.16
CA LEU A 561 -8.68 -19.78 -5.24
C LEU A 561 -7.70 -20.93 -5.01
N ALA A 562 -7.94 -21.76 -4.00
CA ALA A 562 -7.13 -22.94 -3.73
C ALA A 562 -7.05 -23.88 -4.94
N TYR A 563 -8.19 -24.16 -5.58
CA TYR A 563 -8.25 -24.96 -6.80
C TYR A 563 -7.49 -24.29 -7.96
N LEU A 564 -7.70 -22.99 -8.20
CA LEU A 564 -7.04 -22.25 -9.28
C LEU A 564 -5.52 -22.32 -9.14
N TYR A 565 -4.98 -22.09 -7.94
CA TYR A 565 -3.55 -22.16 -7.66
C TYR A 565 -3.00 -23.58 -7.70
N ALA A 566 -3.75 -24.58 -7.21
CA ALA A 566 -3.32 -25.99 -7.24
C ALA A 566 -3.14 -26.52 -8.66
N VAL A 567 -4.02 -26.11 -9.58
CA VAL A 567 -4.03 -26.55 -10.99
C VAL A 567 -3.28 -25.59 -11.91
N GLY A 568 -3.07 -24.33 -11.51
CA GLY A 568 -2.49 -23.30 -12.38
C GLY A 568 -3.47 -22.79 -13.43
N ARG A 569 -4.77 -22.76 -13.09
CA ARG A 569 -5.81 -22.26 -13.99
C ARG A 569 -6.03 -20.77 -13.73
N PHE A 570 -5.86 -19.94 -14.76
CA PHE A 570 -5.94 -18.46 -14.70
C PHE A 570 -4.86 -17.76 -13.85
N VAL A 571 -4.05 -18.53 -13.11
CA VAL A 571 -2.97 -18.05 -12.24
C VAL A 571 -1.73 -18.92 -12.43
N PRO A 572 -0.52 -18.40 -12.15
CA PRO A 572 0.66 -19.24 -12.00
C PRO A 572 0.43 -20.30 -10.92
N GLN A 573 0.77 -21.55 -11.23
CA GLN A 573 0.56 -22.67 -10.32
C GLN A 573 1.41 -22.50 -9.05
N SER A 574 0.82 -22.67 -7.87
CA SER A 574 1.52 -22.64 -6.59
C SER A 574 0.79 -23.48 -5.57
N LEU A 575 1.50 -24.42 -4.96
CA LEU A 575 0.96 -25.27 -3.91
C LEU A 575 0.95 -24.55 -2.57
N CYS A 576 1.89 -23.64 -2.31
CA CYS A 576 1.90 -22.83 -1.09
C CYS A 576 0.69 -21.87 -1.05
N GLU A 577 0.35 -21.22 -2.17
CA GLU A 577 -0.88 -20.39 -2.26
C GLU A 577 -2.13 -21.26 -2.13
N ALA A 578 -2.16 -22.41 -2.83
CA ALA A 578 -3.28 -23.34 -2.73
C ALA A 578 -3.51 -23.80 -1.28
N ALA A 579 -2.43 -24.09 -0.56
CA ALA A 579 -2.46 -24.45 0.85
C ALA A 579 -3.03 -23.32 1.71
N ALA A 580 -2.52 -22.09 1.53
CA ALA A 580 -2.95 -20.93 2.31
C ALA A 580 -4.46 -20.70 2.19
N TRP A 581 -4.99 -20.68 0.95
CA TRP A 581 -6.43 -20.51 0.71
C TRP A 581 -7.27 -21.68 1.20
N ALA A 582 -6.81 -22.92 1.02
CA ALA A 582 -7.55 -24.10 1.45
C ALA A 582 -7.60 -24.24 2.97
N HIS A 583 -6.48 -24.01 3.67
CA HIS A 583 -6.44 -24.03 5.14
C HIS A 583 -7.29 -22.92 5.72
N GLN A 584 -7.25 -21.71 5.17
CA GLN A 584 -8.15 -20.62 5.59
C GLN A 584 -9.63 -21.03 5.52
N ALA A 585 -10.05 -21.67 4.42
CA ALA A 585 -11.43 -22.13 4.26
C ALA A 585 -11.77 -23.33 5.17
N ALA A 586 -10.84 -24.29 5.32
CA ALA A 586 -11.01 -25.45 6.18
C ALA A 586 -11.13 -25.06 7.67
N ASP A 587 -10.35 -24.07 8.10
CA ASP A 587 -10.41 -23.53 9.46
C ASP A 587 -11.70 -22.73 9.71
N ALA A 588 -12.28 -22.14 8.65
CA ALA A 588 -13.63 -21.56 8.67
C ALA A 588 -14.77 -22.61 8.61
N GLY A 589 -14.44 -23.91 8.68
CA GLY A 589 -15.39 -25.02 8.68
C GLY A 589 -15.90 -25.46 7.30
N ASP A 590 -15.30 -24.99 6.21
CA ASP A 590 -15.69 -25.37 4.86
C ASP A 590 -15.11 -26.74 4.47
N TRP A 591 -15.90 -27.80 4.63
CA TRP A 591 -15.44 -29.18 4.36
C TRP A 591 -14.97 -29.40 2.93
N ARG A 592 -15.45 -28.61 1.96
CA ARG A 592 -15.03 -28.71 0.56
C ARG A 592 -13.54 -28.37 0.41
N ALA A 593 -13.02 -27.47 1.25
CA ALA A 593 -11.59 -27.15 1.29
C ALA A 593 -10.77 -28.31 1.87
N THR A 594 -11.26 -28.92 2.95
CA THR A 594 -10.66 -30.10 3.58
C THR A 594 -10.60 -31.29 2.62
N LYS A 595 -11.68 -31.55 1.88
CA LYS A 595 -11.71 -32.56 0.81
C LYS A 595 -10.73 -32.21 -0.31
N LEU A 596 -10.71 -30.95 -0.76
CA LEU A 596 -9.79 -30.51 -1.81
C LEU A 596 -8.33 -30.79 -1.43
N LEU A 597 -7.93 -30.50 -0.19
CA LEU A 597 -6.58 -30.85 0.30
C LEU A 597 -6.30 -32.36 0.27
N ALA A 598 -7.30 -33.17 0.63
CA ALA A 598 -7.21 -34.63 0.56
C ALA A 598 -7.07 -35.12 -0.89
N ASP A 599 -7.88 -34.59 -1.82
CA ASP A 599 -7.84 -34.93 -3.24
C ASP A 599 -6.52 -34.50 -3.91
N ILE A 600 -5.96 -33.34 -3.55
CA ILE A 600 -4.63 -32.90 -4.01
C ILE A 600 -3.56 -33.91 -3.57
N LEU A 601 -3.57 -34.36 -2.31
CA LEU A 601 -2.62 -35.36 -1.81
C LEU A 601 -2.82 -36.75 -2.45
N LEU A 602 -4.06 -37.13 -2.77
CA LEU A 602 -4.34 -38.38 -3.48
C LEU A 602 -3.79 -38.34 -4.92
N ALA A 603 -3.97 -37.22 -5.60
CA ALA A 603 -3.46 -37.02 -6.96
C ALA A 603 -1.93 -36.89 -7.02
N ALA A 604 -1.34 -36.20 -6.05
CA ALA A 604 0.10 -35.95 -5.96
C ALA A 604 0.60 -35.99 -4.51
N PRO A 605 0.94 -37.19 -3.96
CA PRO A 605 1.41 -37.32 -2.58
C PRO A 605 2.65 -36.48 -2.24
N HIS A 606 3.51 -36.23 -3.24
CA HIS A 606 4.73 -35.41 -3.11
C HIS A 606 4.44 -33.90 -2.96
N ALA A 607 3.17 -33.47 -3.01
CA ALA A 607 2.76 -32.10 -2.67
C ALA A 607 2.62 -31.86 -1.16
N ALA A 608 2.72 -32.91 -0.33
CA ALA A 608 2.57 -32.79 1.12
C ALA A 608 3.51 -31.76 1.77
N PRO A 609 4.79 -31.60 1.36
CA PRO A 609 5.64 -30.55 1.89
C PRO A 609 5.07 -29.15 1.70
N GLU A 610 4.62 -28.78 0.50
CA GLU A 610 4.06 -27.45 0.25
C GLU A 610 2.71 -27.24 0.95
N LEU A 611 1.90 -28.30 1.07
CA LEU A 611 0.57 -28.21 1.65
C LEU A 611 0.54 -28.19 3.18
N TYR A 612 1.47 -28.88 3.86
CA TYR A 612 1.38 -29.14 5.30
C TYR A 612 2.62 -28.76 6.10
N TYR A 613 3.66 -28.17 5.48
CA TYR A 613 4.87 -27.80 6.22
C TYR A 613 4.60 -26.82 7.36
N GLU A 614 3.73 -25.83 7.16
CA GLU A 614 3.37 -24.87 8.21
C GLU A 614 2.63 -25.56 9.36
N THR A 615 1.60 -26.36 9.07
CA THR A 615 0.86 -27.15 10.07
C THR A 615 1.80 -28.06 10.88
N VAL A 616 2.68 -28.80 10.19
CA VAL A 616 3.66 -29.69 10.82
C VAL A 616 4.66 -28.89 11.65
N SER A 617 5.05 -27.70 11.20
CA SER A 617 5.96 -26.82 11.95
C SER A 617 5.31 -26.30 13.24
N ASN A 618 4.04 -25.90 13.18
CA ASN A 618 3.27 -25.45 14.34
C ASN A 618 3.08 -26.60 15.35
N ASP A 619 2.71 -27.80 14.88
CA ASP A 619 2.58 -28.98 15.74
C ASP A 619 3.90 -29.39 16.39
N THR A 620 5.02 -29.24 15.67
CA THR A 620 6.36 -29.52 16.19
C THR A 620 6.77 -28.47 17.21
N TYR A 621 6.44 -27.20 16.99
CA TYR A 621 6.78 -26.10 17.89
C TYR A 621 6.19 -26.31 19.29
N VAL A 622 4.96 -26.81 19.37
CA VAL A 622 4.27 -27.12 20.65
C VAL A 622 5.06 -28.10 21.52
N ILE A 623 5.81 -29.03 20.93
CA ILE A 623 6.58 -30.06 21.65
C ILE A 623 8.10 -29.83 21.56
N LEU A 624 8.54 -28.65 21.10
CA LEU A 624 9.94 -28.40 20.79
C LEU A 624 10.86 -28.45 22.02
N SER A 625 10.37 -28.05 23.19
CA SER A 625 11.12 -28.11 24.45
C SER A 625 11.40 -29.56 24.83
N ASP A 626 10.38 -30.41 24.86
CA ASP A 626 10.48 -31.84 25.20
C ASP A 626 11.44 -32.57 24.25
N LEU A 627 11.38 -32.26 22.95
CA LEU A 627 12.29 -32.85 21.96
C LEU A 627 13.76 -32.43 22.17
N LYS A 628 14.00 -31.20 22.60
CA LYS A 628 15.36 -30.72 22.93
C LYS A 628 15.87 -31.35 24.22
N GLU A 629 15.01 -31.54 25.22
CA GLU A 629 15.34 -32.27 26.44
C GLU A 629 15.69 -33.74 26.15
N ALA A 630 14.99 -34.36 25.18
CA ALA A 630 15.30 -35.68 24.64
C ALA A 630 16.56 -35.72 23.74
N GLY A 631 17.32 -34.62 23.64
CA GLY A 631 18.61 -34.59 22.95
C GLY A 631 18.58 -34.37 21.44
N LEU A 632 17.42 -34.14 20.83
CA LEU A 632 17.33 -33.91 19.38
C LEU A 632 17.82 -32.51 19.01
N SER A 633 18.70 -32.44 18.01
CA SER A 633 19.12 -31.16 17.43
C SER A 633 18.04 -30.57 16.52
N THR A 634 18.03 -29.24 16.38
CA THR A 634 17.13 -28.53 15.45
C THR A 634 17.26 -29.02 14.01
N LYS A 635 18.47 -29.44 13.61
CA LYS A 635 18.73 -30.00 12.28
C LYS A 635 18.07 -31.37 12.09
N GLU A 636 18.10 -32.22 13.10
CA GLU A 636 17.46 -33.54 13.07
C GLU A 636 15.94 -33.40 13.05
N ILE A 637 15.38 -32.51 13.86
CA ILE A 637 13.94 -32.20 13.84
C ILE A 637 13.51 -31.77 12.43
N GLU A 638 14.25 -30.86 11.81
CA GLU A 638 13.94 -30.40 10.45
C GLU A 638 14.08 -31.51 9.41
N GLN A 639 15.07 -32.39 9.54
CA GLN A 639 15.20 -33.57 8.69
C GLN A 639 14.03 -34.54 8.86
N GLN A 640 13.55 -34.76 10.09
CA GLN A 640 12.43 -35.64 10.38
C GLN A 640 11.10 -35.07 9.92
N LYS A 641 10.89 -33.75 10.00
CA LYS A 641 9.72 -33.09 9.39
C LYS A 641 9.64 -33.38 7.88
N LYS A 642 10.76 -33.25 7.17
CA LYS A 642 10.85 -33.57 5.74
C LYS A 642 10.62 -35.05 5.47
N ALA A 643 11.18 -35.93 6.31
CA ALA A 643 10.98 -37.38 6.20
C ALA A 643 9.52 -37.80 6.41
N PHE A 644 8.84 -37.20 7.39
CA PHE A 644 7.42 -37.42 7.64
C PHE A 644 6.56 -36.96 6.45
N LEU A 645 6.77 -35.74 5.97
CA LEU A 645 6.03 -35.19 4.82
C LEU A 645 6.33 -35.92 3.49
N GLY A 646 7.50 -36.56 3.37
CA GLY A 646 7.85 -37.40 2.22
C GLY A 646 7.42 -38.86 2.35
N ASN A 647 6.91 -39.31 3.50
CA ASN A 647 6.57 -40.70 3.72
C ASN A 647 5.14 -41.00 3.24
N ARG A 648 5.01 -41.91 2.26
CA ARG A 648 3.70 -42.28 1.67
C ARG A 648 2.65 -42.68 2.72
N GLN A 649 3.01 -43.43 3.76
CA GLN A 649 2.05 -43.86 4.80
C GLN A 649 1.58 -42.67 5.65
N ALA A 650 2.49 -41.78 6.05
CA ALA A 650 2.14 -40.55 6.77
C ALA A 650 1.23 -39.63 5.93
N VAL A 651 1.50 -39.53 4.62
CA VAL A 651 0.66 -38.75 3.70
C VAL A 651 -0.73 -39.35 3.58
N MET A 652 -0.86 -40.68 3.42
CA MET A 652 -2.17 -41.35 3.36
C MET A 652 -2.94 -41.23 4.68
N GLU A 653 -2.27 -41.31 5.83
CA GLU A 653 -2.92 -41.03 7.13
C GLU A 653 -3.36 -39.57 7.26
N THR A 654 -2.62 -38.64 6.65
CA THR A 654 -3.06 -37.24 6.58
C THR A 654 -4.31 -37.09 5.72
N VAL A 655 -4.40 -37.77 4.57
CA VAL A 655 -5.62 -37.85 3.75
C VAL A 655 -6.80 -38.39 4.57
N ARG A 656 -6.61 -39.50 5.29
CA ARG A 656 -7.66 -40.09 6.14
C ARG A 656 -8.16 -39.07 7.18
N ARG A 657 -7.24 -38.42 7.89
CA ARG A 657 -7.59 -37.40 8.90
C ARG A 657 -8.37 -36.24 8.31
N GLN A 658 -8.00 -35.77 7.11
CA GLN A 658 -8.78 -34.72 6.45
C GLN A 658 -10.19 -35.19 6.08
N LEU A 659 -10.35 -36.40 5.51
CA LEU A 659 -11.70 -36.92 5.21
C LEU A 659 -12.56 -37.10 6.47
N LEU A 660 -11.96 -37.54 7.59
CA LEU A 660 -12.66 -37.60 8.88
C LEU A 660 -13.06 -36.20 9.36
N ARG A 661 -12.14 -35.22 9.30
CA ARG A 661 -12.41 -33.81 9.63
C ARG A 661 -13.53 -33.22 8.77
N ALA A 662 -13.58 -33.55 7.47
CA ALA A 662 -14.66 -33.13 6.58
C ALA A 662 -16.02 -33.68 7.04
N GLY A 663 -16.06 -34.94 7.49
CA GLY A 663 -17.26 -35.55 8.09
C GLY A 663 -17.70 -34.86 9.38
N GLU A 664 -16.75 -34.50 10.26
CA GLU A 664 -17.02 -33.72 11.48
C GLU A 664 -17.55 -32.31 11.18
N GLN A 665 -17.09 -31.71 10.08
CA GLN A 665 -17.59 -30.43 9.57
C GLN A 665 -18.97 -30.54 8.91
N GLY A 666 -19.48 -31.75 8.67
CA GLY A 666 -20.82 -32.00 8.14
C GLY A 666 -20.89 -32.44 6.67
N ASP A 667 -19.77 -32.85 6.05
CA ASP A 667 -19.78 -33.40 4.68
C ASP A 667 -20.62 -34.69 4.59
N PRO A 668 -21.70 -34.72 3.79
CA PRO A 668 -22.53 -35.91 3.64
C PRO A 668 -21.83 -37.07 2.89
N THR A 669 -20.72 -36.79 2.20
CA THR A 669 -20.03 -37.75 1.31
C THR A 669 -18.68 -38.22 1.82
N ALA A 670 -18.13 -37.62 2.89
CA ALA A 670 -16.79 -37.90 3.39
C ALA A 670 -16.58 -39.38 3.74
N GLN A 671 -17.52 -39.98 4.48
CA GLN A 671 -17.43 -41.38 4.90
C GLN A 671 -17.53 -42.34 3.70
N VAL A 672 -18.39 -42.02 2.73
CA VAL A 672 -18.52 -42.81 1.49
C VAL A 672 -17.23 -42.74 0.69
N ARG A 673 -16.65 -41.54 0.55
CA ARG A 673 -15.38 -41.34 -0.16
C ARG A 673 -14.23 -42.10 0.51
N LEU A 674 -14.15 -42.08 1.84
CA LEU A 674 -13.15 -42.85 2.59
C LEU A 674 -13.32 -44.37 2.36
N GLN A 675 -14.55 -44.88 2.41
CA GLN A 675 -14.80 -46.30 2.17
C GLN A 675 -14.43 -46.71 0.74
N GLN A 676 -14.75 -45.89 -0.27
CA GLN A 676 -14.35 -46.13 -1.66
C GLN A 676 -12.83 -46.24 -1.83
N LEU A 677 -12.06 -45.43 -1.10
CA LEU A 677 -10.59 -45.47 -1.16
C LEU A 677 -10.03 -46.74 -0.51
N ILE A 678 -10.70 -47.26 0.52
CA ILE A 678 -10.35 -48.53 1.16
C ILE A 678 -10.70 -49.69 0.23
N ASP A 679 -11.89 -49.68 -0.36
CA ASP A 679 -12.38 -50.74 -1.26
C ASP A 679 -11.55 -50.85 -2.55
N THR A 680 -11.01 -49.72 -3.03
CA THR A 680 -10.13 -49.68 -4.22
C THR A 680 -8.65 -49.93 -3.89
N GLU A 681 -8.34 -50.29 -2.64
CA GLU A 681 -6.97 -50.50 -2.12
C GLU A 681 -6.04 -49.28 -2.30
N ALA A 682 -6.60 -48.09 -2.56
CA ALA A 682 -5.85 -46.84 -2.64
C ALA A 682 -5.32 -46.41 -1.27
N MET A 683 -6.00 -46.84 -0.19
CA MET A 683 -5.63 -46.60 1.20
C MET A 683 -5.90 -47.86 2.04
N PRO A 684 -5.05 -48.21 3.03
CA PRO A 684 -5.37 -49.30 3.96
C PRO A 684 -6.60 -48.97 4.83
N ALA A 685 -7.22 -49.97 5.44
CA ALA A 685 -8.38 -49.76 6.34
C ALA A 685 -7.98 -49.12 7.68
N GLU A 686 -6.78 -49.45 8.19
CA GLU A 686 -6.23 -48.90 9.44
C GLU A 686 -4.80 -48.40 9.23
N ALA A 687 -4.30 -47.61 10.18
CA ALA A 687 -2.93 -47.12 10.16
C ALA A 687 -1.97 -48.28 10.40
N ALA A 688 -0.97 -48.42 9.53
CA ALA A 688 0.03 -49.47 9.64
C ALA A 688 0.83 -49.42 10.96
N ASP A 689 1.02 -48.21 11.51
CA ASP A 689 1.73 -47.94 12.77
C ASP A 689 1.29 -46.57 13.32
N ALA A 690 1.21 -46.44 14.65
CA ALA A 690 0.89 -45.20 15.34
C ALA A 690 1.83 -44.03 15.00
N ARG A 691 3.06 -44.29 14.51
CA ARG A 691 4.00 -43.24 14.08
C ARG A 691 3.48 -42.37 12.94
N TYR A 692 2.59 -42.89 12.10
CA TYR A 692 2.12 -42.19 10.90
C TYR A 692 0.92 -41.28 11.19
N THR A 693 0.30 -41.39 12.37
CA THR A 693 -0.93 -40.66 12.71
C THR A 693 -0.71 -39.18 13.00
N GLY A 694 0.55 -38.74 13.15
CA GLY A 694 0.92 -37.33 13.29
C GLY A 694 2.41 -37.11 13.57
N ILE A 695 2.89 -35.89 13.32
CA ILE A 695 4.31 -35.54 13.50
C ILE A 695 4.77 -35.70 14.95
N LYS A 696 3.88 -35.45 15.93
CA LYS A 696 4.19 -35.62 17.36
C LYS A 696 4.58 -37.07 17.69
N ASN A 697 3.80 -38.03 17.20
CA ASN A 697 4.07 -39.46 17.38
C ASN A 697 5.31 -39.91 16.60
N TRP A 698 5.48 -39.40 15.37
CA TRP A 698 6.67 -39.67 14.56
C TRP A 698 7.96 -39.27 15.30
N LEU A 699 8.00 -38.06 15.84
CA LEU A 699 9.18 -37.52 16.54
C LEU A 699 9.41 -38.18 17.90
N ALA A 700 8.34 -38.48 18.66
CA ALA A 700 8.45 -39.21 19.92
C ALA A 700 9.09 -40.60 19.73
N ILE A 701 8.60 -41.37 18.75
CA ILE A 701 9.14 -42.71 18.44
C ILE A 701 10.57 -42.63 17.89
N TYR A 702 10.91 -41.55 17.17
CA TYR A 702 12.28 -41.32 16.71
C TYR A 702 13.22 -41.04 17.89
N ALA A 703 12.80 -40.19 18.83
CA ALA A 703 13.59 -39.81 20.01
C ALA A 703 13.87 -41.02 20.93
N GLU A 704 12.87 -41.87 21.17
CA GLU A 704 13.04 -43.11 21.95
C GLU A 704 14.07 -44.08 21.33
N ARG A 705 14.27 -44.03 20.00
CA ARG A 705 15.22 -44.89 19.30
C ARG A 705 16.62 -44.31 19.23
N SER A 706 16.78 -42.99 19.18
CA SER A 706 18.10 -42.36 19.22
C SER A 706 18.83 -42.59 20.55
N ASP A 707 18.09 -42.89 21.62
CA ASP A 707 18.65 -43.28 22.92
C ASP A 707 19.12 -44.75 22.99
N GLN A 708 18.87 -45.58 21.97
CA GLN A 708 19.30 -46.99 21.96
C GLN A 708 20.69 -47.19 21.33
N PRO A 709 21.59 -47.98 21.95
CA PRO A 709 22.98 -48.11 21.53
C PRO A 709 23.22 -48.90 20.22
N ASP A 710 22.21 -49.54 19.63
CA ASP A 710 22.28 -50.20 18.31
C ASP A 710 20.89 -50.27 17.66
N PRO A 711 20.53 -49.34 16.75
CA PRO A 711 19.21 -49.37 16.11
C PRO A 711 19.19 -50.39 14.95
N ALA A 712 18.38 -51.43 15.07
CA ALA A 712 18.06 -52.30 13.93
C ALA A 712 17.45 -51.46 12.78
N PRO A 713 17.90 -51.64 11.51
CA PRO A 713 17.41 -50.83 10.41
C PRO A 713 15.93 -51.13 10.14
N LEU A 714 15.15 -50.07 9.95
CA LEU A 714 13.80 -50.18 9.38
C LEU A 714 13.95 -50.69 7.93
N VAL A 715 13.12 -51.67 7.57
CA VAL A 715 13.14 -52.49 6.35
C VAL A 715 13.52 -51.76 5.04
N ASP A 716 14.41 -52.44 4.30
CA ASP A 716 14.88 -52.33 2.90
C ASP A 716 15.35 -50.97 2.35
N SER A 717 16.54 -50.56 2.79
CA SER A 717 17.36 -49.50 2.19
C SER A 717 18.02 -49.90 0.84
N SER A 718 17.70 -51.07 0.29
CA SER A 718 18.36 -51.60 -0.92
C SER A 718 17.90 -50.95 -2.24
N THR A 719 16.85 -50.13 -2.24
CA THR A 719 16.32 -49.48 -3.46
C THR A 719 16.65 -47.99 -3.61
N LEU A 720 17.12 -47.28 -2.58
CA LEU A 720 17.35 -45.83 -2.65
C LEU A 720 18.81 -45.37 -2.75
N LEU A 721 19.80 -46.28 -2.72
CA LEU A 721 21.21 -45.90 -2.87
C LEU A 721 22.01 -46.92 -3.68
N LYS A 722 21.77 -47.02 -5.00
CA LYS A 722 22.83 -47.46 -5.92
C LYS A 722 23.66 -46.24 -6.33
N LYS A 723 24.75 -45.99 -5.60
CA LYS A 723 25.91 -45.31 -6.18
C LYS A 723 26.63 -46.30 -7.11
N PRO A 724 27.10 -45.87 -8.30
CA PRO A 724 27.93 -46.73 -9.12
C PRO A 724 29.23 -47.04 -8.37
N SER A 725 29.63 -48.31 -8.40
CA SER A 725 30.85 -48.84 -7.79
C SER A 725 32.08 -48.12 -8.35
N ALA A 726 32.87 -47.51 -7.46
CA ALA A 726 34.24 -47.12 -7.74
C ALA A 726 35.16 -48.23 -7.22
N ASP A 727 35.59 -49.10 -8.14
CA ASP A 727 36.85 -49.81 -7.96
C ASP A 727 37.99 -48.88 -8.41
N ASN A 728 39.10 -48.95 -7.65
CA ASN A 728 40.39 -48.30 -7.86
C ASN A 728 40.46 -46.79 -7.62
N THR A 729 41.03 -46.38 -6.49
CA THR A 729 42.46 -45.99 -6.41
C THR A 729 42.84 -45.65 -4.97
N ALA A 730 44.06 -46.06 -4.62
CA ALA A 730 44.68 -45.92 -3.31
C ALA A 730 45.08 -44.48 -2.94
N ASP A 731 45.38 -44.31 -1.65
CA ASP A 731 46.09 -43.19 -1.00
C ASP A 731 45.48 -41.79 -1.09
N LEU A 732 45.03 -41.27 0.07
CA LEU A 732 45.26 -39.89 0.54
C LEU A 732 44.69 -39.67 1.96
N ALA A 733 45.53 -39.11 2.84
CA ALA A 733 45.34 -38.87 4.28
C ALA A 733 44.12 -38.00 4.69
N PRO A 734 43.63 -38.07 5.96
CA PRO A 734 42.45 -37.32 6.41
C PRO A 734 42.72 -35.82 6.66
N PRO A 735 41.73 -34.90 6.44
CA PRO A 735 42.01 -33.46 6.42
C PRO A 735 41.83 -32.75 7.77
N ARG A 736 42.94 -32.17 8.27
CA ARG A 736 43.20 -30.73 8.49
C ARG A 736 42.08 -29.79 9.04
N ARG A 737 41.09 -30.24 9.79
CA ARG A 737 40.11 -29.32 10.45
C ARG A 737 40.46 -28.93 11.89
N LYS A 738 41.06 -29.83 12.67
CA LYS A 738 41.49 -29.54 14.05
C LYS A 738 42.70 -28.61 14.12
N LEU A 739 43.65 -28.74 13.19
CA LEU A 739 44.86 -27.91 13.12
C LEU A 739 44.56 -26.43 12.77
N ARG A 740 43.57 -26.18 11.89
CA ARG A 740 43.14 -24.82 11.52
C ARG A 740 42.46 -24.07 12.68
N ARG A 741 41.65 -24.77 13.49
CA ARG A 741 41.01 -24.17 14.67
C ARG A 741 42.03 -23.81 15.75
N LEU A 742 43.05 -24.65 15.93
CA LEU A 742 44.12 -24.44 16.91
C LEU A 742 45.03 -23.26 16.51
N LEU A 743 45.32 -23.11 15.22
CA LEU A 743 46.07 -21.95 14.69
C LEU A 743 45.28 -20.63 14.76
N LEU A 744 43.96 -20.66 14.54
CA LEU A 744 43.10 -19.48 14.68
C LEU A 744 42.99 -19.01 16.13
N LEU A 745 42.86 -19.94 17.09
CA LEU A 745 42.86 -19.63 18.52
C LEU A 745 44.20 -19.02 18.97
N LEU A 746 45.33 -19.56 18.50
CA LEU A 746 46.66 -19.00 18.80
C LEU A 746 46.86 -17.59 18.21
N ALA A 747 46.34 -17.33 17.01
CA ALA A 747 46.40 -16.00 16.39
C ALA A 747 45.53 -14.96 17.13
N LEU A 748 44.35 -15.35 17.61
CA LEU A 748 43.47 -14.53 18.44
C LEU A 748 44.10 -14.20 19.80
N LEU A 749 44.76 -15.19 20.42
CA LEU A 749 45.45 -15.00 21.71
C LEU A 749 46.68 -14.10 21.56
N ALA A 750 47.44 -14.23 20.46
CA ALA A 750 48.58 -13.37 20.17
C ALA A 750 48.17 -11.91 19.88
N SER A 751 47.04 -11.70 19.20
CA SER A 751 46.51 -10.35 18.93
C SER A 751 45.91 -9.70 20.17
N LEU A 752 45.27 -10.46 21.07
CA LEU A 752 44.85 -9.98 22.39
C LEU A 752 46.05 -9.60 23.29
N LEU A 753 47.12 -10.39 23.27
CA LEU A 753 48.35 -10.09 24.02
C LEU A 753 49.07 -8.86 23.46
N TRP A 754 49.10 -8.68 22.14
CA TRP A 754 49.65 -7.48 21.51
C TRP A 754 48.80 -6.24 21.87
N TRP A 755 47.48 -6.33 21.76
CA TRP A 755 46.57 -5.24 22.11
C TRP A 755 46.70 -4.83 23.59
N ALA A 756 46.82 -5.81 24.50
CA ALA A 756 47.05 -5.56 25.92
C ALA A 756 48.43 -4.93 26.20
N SER A 757 49.49 -5.30 25.46
CA SER A 757 50.82 -4.69 25.64
C SER A 757 50.88 -3.24 25.17
N LEU A 758 50.08 -2.88 24.15
CA LEU A 758 49.96 -1.50 23.64
C LEU A 758 49.20 -0.58 24.60
N GLN A 759 48.20 -1.09 25.32
CA GLN A 759 47.37 -0.29 26.23
C GLN A 759 48.01 0.00 27.60
N GLN A 760 48.88 -0.89 28.11
CA GLN A 760 49.41 -0.74 29.48
C GLN A 760 50.93 -0.47 29.57
N GLY A 761 51.67 -0.41 28.46
CA GLY A 761 53.10 -0.07 28.48
C GLY A 761 54.00 -1.13 29.11
N TRP A 762 53.61 -2.40 29.05
CA TRP A 762 54.38 -3.48 29.68
C TRP A 762 55.62 -3.83 28.86
N ASN A 763 56.79 -3.79 29.50
CA ASN A 763 58.05 -4.15 28.87
C ASN A 763 58.12 -5.68 28.67
N LEU A 764 58.36 -6.14 27.43
CA LEU A 764 58.36 -7.56 27.01
C LEU A 764 59.21 -8.50 27.90
N HIS A 765 60.18 -7.94 28.63
CA HIS A 765 61.02 -8.67 29.56
C HIS A 765 60.25 -9.28 30.75
N HIS A 766 59.23 -8.59 31.28
CA HIS A 766 58.43 -9.07 32.42
C HIS A 766 57.48 -10.20 32.03
N ILE A 767 56.91 -10.15 30.82
CA ILE A 767 56.00 -11.19 30.30
C ILE A 767 56.77 -12.50 30.11
N LYS A 768 58.02 -12.44 29.65
CA LYS A 768 58.88 -13.61 29.46
C LYS A 768 59.21 -14.31 30.79
N GLN A 769 59.47 -13.56 31.87
CA GLN A 769 59.74 -14.14 33.19
C GLN A 769 58.49 -14.79 33.81
N HIS A 770 57.31 -14.19 33.67
CA HIS A 770 56.06 -14.78 34.16
C HIS A 770 55.65 -16.05 33.42
N LEU A 771 55.83 -16.10 32.09
CA LEU A 771 55.54 -17.32 31.31
C LEU A 771 56.51 -18.47 31.61
N LEU A 772 57.79 -18.17 31.86
CA LEU A 772 58.77 -19.17 32.29
C LEU A 772 58.47 -19.73 33.69
N GLY A 773 57.99 -18.89 34.62
CA GLY A 773 57.55 -19.34 35.94
C GLY A 773 56.31 -20.24 35.88
N LEU A 774 55.32 -19.89 35.03
CA LEU A 774 54.12 -20.72 34.82
C LEU A 774 54.45 -22.06 34.16
N TRP A 775 55.36 -22.08 33.18
CA TRP A 775 55.77 -23.30 32.48
C TRP A 775 56.51 -24.28 33.40
N GLN A 776 57.28 -23.77 34.37
CA GLN A 776 57.95 -24.59 35.39
C GLN A 776 57.00 -25.11 36.49
N SER A 777 55.79 -24.56 36.61
CA SER A 777 54.79 -24.94 37.63
C SER A 777 53.78 -26.00 37.16
N LEU A 778 53.81 -26.39 35.88
CA LEU A 778 52.92 -27.42 35.34
C LEU A 778 53.48 -28.83 35.61
N PRO A 779 52.73 -29.75 36.24
CA PRO A 779 53.15 -31.14 36.39
C PRO A 779 53.24 -31.82 35.01
N LYS A 780 54.27 -32.66 34.84
CA LYS A 780 54.61 -33.34 33.57
C LYS A 780 53.54 -34.29 33.08
#